data_AF-A0A843EJE4-F1
#
_entry.id   AF-A0A843EJE4-F1
#
_cell.length_a   1.000
_cell.length_b   1.000
_cell.length_c   1.000
_cell.angle_alpha   90.00
_cell.angle_beta   90.00
_cell.angle_gamma   90.00
#
_symmetry.space_group_name_H-M   'P 1'
#
loop_
_entity.id
_entity.type
_entity.pdbx_description
1 polymer ?
#
loop_
_entity_poly.entity_id
_entity_poly.type
_entity_poly.pdbx_seq_one_letter_code
_entity_poly.pdbx_strand_id
1 'polypeptide(L)'
;VTVNILIKEGELEKVANYLLELYKMGVDAVLIQDVGLVKIINENIPELPIHASTQMNLHNIEGIKWASEHNIKRVVLPRETEMNELKEIIDYAHSLGIEIEIFAHGALCYSYSGHCLLSSMQGGRSGNRGTCAQPCREKYELNINKSKKINPKNEGDYLLSPRDLSLFEHLDEIVGLEVDSIKIEGRMRSNDYVATVVKNYRKRLNKLRYDKTSQALNRNIKELERKSKGKKGRSTDLKKAQEKENIAKLKQEQKLQNLESLEELELVFNREFTTGHLIPKNNPMIMNRKKPGHQGLYIGKIHRYNPQTEEIHILLKDNLIHIPEKGDGILIETNPNLENDNNRNNEENSSKDNKRLKSKQDKRAKRKEKRAKKEINQDKHSEGFLQTYGFDISSKPVLKDSKDKHWRKREKDKDIEGKLLVIKRVRENRKINFPLPKGSKVYLTKKNSLLNEVKDLHHKKENHYIKKSLLELYFRIDSNNYPHLKGNLKLDNGKVITLKVKGETPWEEAIKKPISNETIKKQLMKIGDLPYYIEKITINNNKSLFSPISEINELRRRFFNELEEEIIASYMPKEEDVKIAEENINGLNEDLRKRIDLKSKVESIENDYNLSAYINSLEILNKLSKEEESAFDRIYLEIPPNKDFEEISQGILENKSLQEHDLNISYCVNFLKE
;
A
#
# COMPACT_ATOMS: atom_id res chain seq x y z
N VAL A 1 -11.11 10.73 -8.61
CA VAL A 1 -11.85 10.65 -7.32
C VAL A 1 -12.40 9.25 -7.10
N THR A 2 -12.48 8.75 -5.86
CA THR A 2 -13.04 7.41 -5.57
C THR A 2 -14.56 7.43 -5.43
N VAL A 3 -15.26 6.67 -6.27
CA VAL A 3 -16.72 6.44 -6.24
C VAL A 3 -16.98 4.92 -6.27
N ASN A 4 -16.16 4.18 -5.53
CA ASN A 4 -16.04 2.72 -5.62
C ASN A 4 -16.81 1.98 -4.51
N ILE A 5 -18.00 2.46 -4.17
CA ILE A 5 -18.94 1.76 -3.29
C ILE A 5 -20.08 1.16 -4.12
N LEU A 6 -20.72 0.12 -3.59
CA LEU A 6 -21.96 -0.41 -4.15
C LEU A 6 -23.11 0.57 -3.91
N ILE A 7 -23.89 0.88 -4.95
CA ILE A 7 -24.98 1.87 -4.93
C ILE A 7 -26.33 1.16 -4.86
N LYS A 8 -27.24 1.67 -4.04
CA LYS A 8 -28.63 1.19 -4.00
C LYS A 8 -29.51 2.00 -4.94
N GLU A 9 -30.64 1.43 -5.35
CA GLU A 9 -31.61 2.07 -6.25
C GLU A 9 -31.96 3.51 -5.83
N GLY A 10 -32.33 3.73 -4.56
CA GLY A 10 -32.69 5.07 -4.05
C GLY A 10 -31.51 6.04 -3.89
N GLU A 11 -30.29 5.63 -4.23
CA GLU A 11 -29.07 6.45 -4.18
C GLU A 11 -28.63 6.90 -5.58
N LEU A 12 -29.23 6.36 -6.65
CA LEU A 12 -28.81 6.60 -8.04
C LEU A 12 -28.86 8.08 -8.45
N GLU A 13 -29.94 8.79 -8.13
CA GLU A 13 -30.08 10.22 -8.46
C GLU A 13 -28.98 11.05 -7.79
N LYS A 14 -28.67 10.76 -6.52
CA LYS A 14 -27.65 11.50 -5.77
C LYS A 14 -26.25 11.27 -6.33
N VAL A 15 -25.92 10.03 -6.70
CA VAL A 15 -24.60 9.72 -7.25
C VAL A 15 -24.46 10.22 -8.69
N ALA A 16 -25.53 10.21 -9.50
CA ALA A 16 -25.54 10.80 -10.84
C ALA A 16 -25.22 12.30 -10.79
N ASN A 17 -25.89 13.05 -9.92
CA ASN A 17 -25.60 14.46 -9.69
C ASN A 17 -24.17 14.68 -9.16
N TYR A 18 -23.70 13.83 -8.25
CA TYR A 18 -22.33 13.91 -7.75
C TYR A 18 -21.29 13.68 -8.87
N LEU A 19 -21.53 12.73 -9.78
CA LEU A 19 -20.65 12.47 -10.93
C LEU A 19 -20.60 13.68 -11.88
N LEU A 20 -21.74 14.33 -12.12
CA LEU A 20 -21.81 15.57 -12.92
C LEU A 20 -20.98 16.70 -12.30
N GLU A 21 -21.06 16.89 -10.98
CA GLU A 21 -20.25 17.89 -10.29
C GLU A 21 -18.76 17.56 -10.35
N LEU A 22 -18.37 16.29 -10.22
CA LEU A 22 -16.98 15.87 -10.40
C LEU A 22 -16.48 16.13 -11.83
N TYR A 23 -17.33 15.89 -12.83
CA TYR A 23 -17.00 16.16 -14.23
C TYR A 23 -16.76 17.67 -14.46
N LYS A 24 -17.65 18.54 -13.98
CA LYS A 24 -17.50 20.00 -14.04
C LYS A 24 -16.24 20.52 -13.37
N MET A 25 -15.77 19.84 -12.31
CA MET A 25 -14.53 20.18 -11.61
C MET A 25 -13.25 19.78 -12.37
N GLY A 26 -13.36 19.10 -13.53
CA GLY A 26 -12.20 18.64 -14.29
C GLY A 26 -11.48 17.44 -13.66
N VAL A 27 -12.21 16.57 -12.97
CA VAL A 27 -11.63 15.35 -12.38
C VAL A 27 -11.09 14.42 -13.48
N ASP A 28 -9.82 14.03 -13.36
CA ASP A 28 -9.15 13.17 -14.36
C ASP A 28 -9.82 11.81 -14.58
N ALA A 29 -10.38 11.22 -13.51
CA ALA A 29 -11.08 9.94 -13.57
C ALA A 29 -11.88 9.66 -12.30
N VAL A 30 -12.91 8.82 -12.40
CA VAL A 30 -13.59 8.20 -11.26
C VAL A 30 -13.20 6.74 -11.11
N LEU A 31 -12.88 6.32 -9.88
CA LEU A 31 -12.61 4.92 -9.55
C LEU A 31 -13.92 4.24 -9.14
N ILE A 32 -14.39 3.24 -9.89
CA ILE A 32 -15.74 2.66 -9.79
C ILE A 32 -15.69 1.17 -9.42
N GLN A 33 -16.72 0.69 -8.71
CA GLN A 33 -16.99 -0.74 -8.51
C GLN A 33 -18.30 -1.16 -9.20
N ASP A 34 -19.33 -0.33 -9.09
CA ASP A 34 -20.69 -0.66 -9.47
C ASP A 34 -20.85 -0.68 -11.01
N VAL A 35 -21.24 -1.82 -11.58
CA VAL A 35 -21.39 -1.98 -13.03
C VAL A 35 -22.54 -1.14 -13.59
N GLY A 36 -23.57 -0.85 -12.79
CA GLY A 36 -24.65 0.05 -13.16
C GLY A 36 -24.16 1.49 -13.31
N LEU A 37 -23.24 1.92 -12.43
CA LEU A 37 -22.58 3.22 -12.57
C LEU A 37 -21.70 3.32 -13.82
N VAL A 38 -21.00 2.24 -14.19
CA VAL A 38 -20.22 2.23 -15.45
C VAL A 38 -21.13 2.55 -16.63
N LYS A 39 -22.31 1.90 -16.69
CA LYS A 39 -23.31 2.18 -17.71
C LYS A 39 -23.80 3.63 -17.66
N ILE A 40 -24.21 4.12 -16.49
CA ILE A 40 -24.72 5.49 -16.32
C ILE A 40 -23.69 6.53 -16.78
N ILE A 41 -22.42 6.37 -16.41
CA ILE A 41 -21.36 7.30 -16.82
C ILE A 41 -21.19 7.27 -18.34
N ASN A 42 -21.06 6.08 -18.94
CA ASN A 42 -20.87 5.97 -20.39
C ASN A 42 -22.04 6.55 -21.21
N GLU A 43 -23.28 6.44 -20.71
CA GLU A 43 -24.47 6.95 -21.40
C GLU A 43 -24.68 8.47 -21.19
N ASN A 44 -24.32 9.00 -20.02
CA ASN A 44 -24.71 10.37 -19.64
C ASN A 44 -23.53 11.35 -19.55
N ILE A 45 -22.32 10.86 -19.27
CA ILE A 45 -21.10 11.65 -19.10
C ILE A 45 -19.91 10.91 -19.76
N PRO A 46 -19.96 10.62 -21.08
CA PRO A 46 -18.99 9.72 -21.75
C PRO A 46 -17.53 10.20 -21.69
N GLU A 47 -17.32 11.51 -21.55
CA GLU A 47 -15.99 12.13 -21.46
C GLU A 47 -15.36 12.00 -20.06
N LEU A 48 -16.09 11.54 -19.04
CA LEU A 48 -15.56 11.31 -17.69
C LEU A 48 -14.84 9.95 -17.64
N PRO A 49 -13.50 9.90 -17.50
CA PRO A 49 -12.78 8.64 -17.58
C PRO A 49 -13.08 7.71 -16.39
N ILE A 50 -13.25 6.43 -16.68
CA ILE A 50 -13.56 5.40 -15.67
C ILE A 50 -12.31 4.56 -15.40
N HIS A 51 -11.96 4.41 -14.13
CA HIS A 51 -11.00 3.44 -13.64
C HIS A 51 -11.72 2.33 -12.86
N ALA A 52 -11.41 1.07 -13.14
CA ALA A 52 -11.94 -0.06 -12.38
C ALA A 52 -11.23 -0.18 -11.03
N SER A 53 -12.01 -0.16 -9.96
CA SER A 53 -11.54 -0.46 -8.60
C SER A 53 -11.16 -1.93 -8.49
N THR A 54 -10.18 -2.24 -7.63
CA THR A 54 -9.90 -3.61 -7.20
C THR A 54 -11.15 -4.37 -6.73
N GLN A 55 -12.16 -3.65 -6.25
CA GLN A 55 -13.44 -4.21 -5.79
C GLN A 55 -14.35 -4.72 -6.93
N MET A 56 -13.98 -4.50 -8.20
CA MET A 56 -14.64 -5.13 -9.37
C MET A 56 -14.12 -6.54 -9.65
N ASN A 57 -12.99 -6.92 -9.03
CA ASN A 57 -12.34 -8.21 -9.20
C ASN A 57 -11.94 -8.56 -10.64
N LEU A 58 -11.49 -7.57 -11.42
CA LEU A 58 -10.93 -7.81 -12.75
C LEU A 58 -9.46 -8.23 -12.61
N HIS A 59 -9.16 -9.52 -12.77
CA HIS A 59 -7.84 -10.10 -12.46
C HIS A 59 -7.31 -11.06 -13.52
N ASN A 60 -7.99 -11.20 -14.66
CA ASN A 60 -7.62 -12.08 -15.77
C ASN A 60 -7.94 -11.40 -17.10
N ILE A 61 -7.54 -12.04 -18.21
CA ILE A 61 -7.67 -11.52 -19.57
C ILE A 61 -9.13 -11.18 -19.93
N GLU A 62 -10.10 -12.03 -19.59
CA GLU A 62 -11.52 -11.77 -19.86
C GLU A 62 -12.05 -10.56 -19.09
N GLY A 63 -11.59 -10.36 -17.85
CA GLY A 63 -11.90 -9.17 -17.07
C GLY A 63 -11.32 -7.88 -17.69
N ILE A 64 -10.12 -7.96 -18.27
CA ILE A 64 -9.52 -6.83 -19.00
C ILE A 64 -10.27 -6.55 -20.30
N LYS A 65 -10.67 -7.59 -21.04
CA LYS A 65 -11.48 -7.45 -22.25
C LYS A 65 -12.82 -6.80 -21.96
N TRP A 66 -13.51 -7.26 -20.91
CA TRP A 66 -14.75 -6.62 -20.45
C TRP A 66 -14.52 -5.14 -20.11
N ALA A 67 -13.43 -4.79 -19.44
CA ALA A 67 -13.10 -3.40 -19.14
C ALA A 67 -12.96 -2.55 -20.42
N SER A 68 -12.31 -3.10 -21.45
CA SER A 68 -12.12 -2.44 -22.75
C SER A 68 -13.45 -2.16 -23.43
N GLU A 69 -14.35 -3.15 -23.45
CA GLU A 69 -15.68 -3.06 -24.07
C GLU A 69 -16.58 -2.03 -23.37
N HIS A 70 -16.27 -1.68 -22.11
CA HIS A 70 -17.05 -0.75 -21.28
C HIS A 70 -16.33 0.58 -21.04
N ASN A 71 -15.43 0.99 -21.94
CA ASN A 71 -14.73 2.29 -21.95
C ASN A 71 -13.93 2.58 -20.66
N ILE A 72 -13.48 1.53 -19.95
CA ILE A 72 -12.62 1.68 -18.77
C ILE A 72 -11.18 1.92 -19.24
N LYS A 73 -10.54 2.96 -18.70
CA LYS A 73 -9.19 3.38 -19.10
C LYS A 73 -8.07 2.76 -18.26
N ARG A 74 -8.38 2.34 -17.04
CA ARG A 74 -7.43 1.73 -16.12
C ARG A 74 -8.06 0.66 -15.27
N VAL A 75 -7.37 -0.45 -15.06
CA VAL A 75 -7.77 -1.51 -14.13
C VAL A 75 -6.81 -1.55 -12.95
N VAL A 76 -7.35 -1.40 -11.73
CA VAL A 76 -6.61 -1.64 -10.49
C VAL A 76 -6.73 -3.11 -10.13
N LEU A 77 -5.66 -3.87 -10.35
CA LEU A 77 -5.67 -5.31 -10.10
C LEU A 77 -5.82 -5.63 -8.60
N PRO A 78 -6.49 -6.74 -8.24
CA PRO A 78 -6.53 -7.24 -6.88
C PRO A 78 -5.16 -7.58 -6.29
N ARG A 79 -5.03 -7.49 -4.96
CA ARG A 79 -3.77 -7.75 -4.23
C ARG A 79 -3.37 -9.23 -4.24
N GLU A 80 -4.29 -10.09 -4.64
CA GLU A 80 -4.21 -11.53 -4.77
C GLU A 80 -3.72 -11.99 -6.15
N THR A 81 -3.56 -11.09 -7.13
CA THR A 81 -2.96 -11.39 -8.44
C THR A 81 -1.46 -11.71 -8.27
N GLU A 82 -1.01 -12.83 -8.82
CA GLU A 82 0.38 -13.30 -8.71
C GLU A 82 1.30 -12.71 -9.79
N MET A 83 2.61 -12.59 -9.48
CA MET A 83 3.59 -11.98 -10.39
C MET A 83 3.80 -12.75 -11.70
N ASN A 84 3.61 -14.07 -11.70
CA ASN A 84 3.84 -14.95 -12.86
C ASN A 84 2.87 -14.67 -14.01
N GLU A 85 1.63 -14.31 -13.70
CA GLU A 85 0.58 -14.00 -14.68
C GLU A 85 0.53 -12.51 -15.03
N LEU A 86 1.10 -11.67 -14.16
CA LEU A 86 0.99 -10.22 -14.25
C LEU A 86 1.54 -9.64 -15.57
N LYS A 87 2.65 -10.18 -16.11
CA LYS A 87 3.21 -9.67 -17.38
C LYS A 87 2.26 -9.91 -18.56
N GLU A 88 1.66 -11.09 -18.63
CA GLU A 88 0.71 -11.43 -19.69
C GLU A 88 -0.54 -10.54 -19.63
N ILE A 89 -1.07 -10.31 -18.42
CA ILE A 89 -2.20 -9.40 -18.19
C ILE A 89 -1.85 -7.97 -18.63
N ILE A 90 -0.67 -7.48 -18.27
CA ILE A 90 -0.21 -6.12 -18.64
C ILE A 90 -0.07 -5.99 -20.15
N ASP A 91 0.64 -6.92 -20.81
CA ASP A 91 0.86 -6.88 -22.25
C ASP A 91 -0.47 -6.90 -23.02
N TYR A 92 -1.41 -7.74 -22.57
CA TYR A 92 -2.76 -7.77 -23.14
C TYR A 92 -3.52 -6.47 -22.90
N ALA A 93 -3.52 -5.94 -21.68
CA ALA A 93 -4.18 -4.67 -21.36
C ALA A 93 -3.63 -3.51 -22.20
N HIS A 94 -2.32 -3.41 -22.36
CA HIS A 94 -1.67 -2.41 -23.20
C HIS A 94 -2.05 -2.55 -24.67
N SER A 95 -2.24 -3.78 -25.18
CA SER A 95 -2.73 -4.01 -26.54
C SER A 95 -4.14 -3.45 -26.80
N LEU A 96 -4.93 -3.26 -25.72
CA LEU A 96 -6.27 -2.68 -25.74
C LEU A 96 -6.28 -1.20 -25.29
N GLY A 97 -5.11 -0.62 -24.99
CA GLY A 97 -5.00 0.75 -24.48
C GLY A 97 -5.50 0.93 -23.04
N ILE A 98 -5.53 -0.15 -22.24
CA ILE A 98 -5.89 -0.12 -20.83
C ILE A 98 -4.63 -0.06 -19.98
N GLU A 99 -4.60 0.90 -19.06
CA GLU A 99 -3.54 0.99 -18.05
C GLU A 99 -3.75 0.00 -16.90
N ILE A 100 -2.66 -0.53 -16.35
CA ILE A 100 -2.67 -1.42 -15.19
C ILE A 100 -2.07 -0.70 -13.96
N GLU A 101 -2.82 -0.73 -12.87
CA GLU A 101 -2.39 -0.27 -11.56
C GLU A 101 -2.36 -1.42 -10.55
N ILE A 102 -1.31 -1.50 -9.73
CA ILE A 102 -1.19 -2.49 -8.66
C ILE A 102 -0.95 -1.81 -7.31
N PHE A 103 -1.37 -2.43 -6.20
CA PHE A 103 -0.99 -1.97 -4.87
C PHE A 103 0.47 -2.30 -4.58
N ALA A 104 1.21 -1.33 -4.05
CA ALA A 104 2.61 -1.49 -3.67
C ALA A 104 2.88 -1.26 -2.18
N HIS A 105 1.95 -0.63 -1.45
CA HIS A 105 2.12 -0.37 -0.02
C HIS A 105 0.79 -0.25 0.72
N GLY A 106 0.77 -0.71 1.98
CA GLY A 106 -0.28 -0.46 2.96
C GLY A 106 -1.12 -1.68 3.29
N ALA A 107 -2.33 -1.50 3.82
CA ALA A 107 -3.08 -2.59 4.43
C ALA A 107 -3.45 -3.71 3.44
N LEU A 108 -3.21 -4.97 3.83
CA LEU A 108 -3.77 -6.15 3.18
C LEU A 108 -5.15 -6.52 3.74
N CYS A 109 -6.01 -7.01 2.86
CA CYS A 109 -7.28 -7.62 3.20
C CYS A 109 -7.08 -9.09 3.59
N TYR A 110 -7.91 -9.58 4.51
CA TYR A 110 -7.95 -11.00 4.86
C TYR A 110 -8.68 -11.83 3.78
N SER A 111 -9.64 -11.23 3.10
CA SER A 111 -10.47 -11.82 2.05
C SER A 111 -10.10 -11.26 0.68
N TYR A 112 -10.68 -11.82 -0.39
CA TYR A 112 -10.63 -11.24 -1.74
C TYR A 112 -10.94 -9.73 -1.71
N SER A 113 -10.12 -8.95 -2.42
CA SER A 113 -10.07 -7.50 -2.33
C SER A 113 -11.42 -6.89 -2.73
N GLY A 114 -12.15 -6.31 -1.76
CA GLY A 114 -13.44 -5.67 -2.02
C GLY A 114 -14.69 -6.55 -1.91
N HIS A 115 -14.53 -7.80 -1.46
CA HIS A 115 -15.62 -8.77 -1.32
C HIS A 115 -15.81 -9.27 0.12
N CYS A 116 -15.39 -8.49 1.12
CA CYS A 116 -15.42 -8.91 2.51
C CYS A 116 -16.71 -8.46 3.22
N LEU A 117 -17.53 -9.41 3.66
CA LEU A 117 -18.76 -9.16 4.43
C LEU A 117 -18.56 -9.20 5.96
N LEU A 118 -17.36 -9.57 6.43
CA LEU A 118 -17.08 -9.77 7.86
C LEU A 118 -17.43 -8.55 8.71
N SER A 119 -17.04 -7.36 8.25
CA SER A 119 -17.31 -6.11 8.97
C SER A 119 -18.79 -5.75 9.03
N SER A 120 -19.55 -5.99 7.95
CA SER A 120 -20.99 -5.73 7.94
C SER A 120 -21.75 -6.72 8.81
N MET A 121 -21.37 -8.00 8.77
CA MET A 121 -22.04 -9.05 9.57
C MET A 121 -21.78 -8.87 11.07
N GLN A 122 -20.57 -8.46 11.45
CA GLN A 122 -20.22 -8.32 12.86
C GLN A 122 -20.71 -7.02 13.50
N GLY A 123 -20.79 -5.92 12.75
CA GLY A 123 -21.04 -4.59 13.35
C GLY A 123 -21.71 -3.58 12.43
N GLY A 124 -22.39 -4.01 11.36
CA GLY A 124 -23.19 -3.16 10.47
C GLY A 124 -22.39 -2.24 9.53
N ARG A 125 -21.08 -2.08 9.74
CA ARG A 125 -20.19 -1.27 8.90
C ARG A 125 -19.67 -2.06 7.71
N SER A 126 -20.08 -1.72 6.49
CA SER A 126 -19.69 -2.46 5.29
C SER A 126 -18.33 -2.01 4.73
N GLY A 127 -17.41 -2.96 4.58
CA GLY A 127 -16.14 -2.73 3.90
C GLY A 127 -16.32 -2.40 2.42
N ASN A 128 -17.29 -3.04 1.78
CA ASN A 128 -17.65 -2.83 0.36
C ASN A 128 -18.38 -1.49 0.13
N ARG A 129 -18.71 -0.78 1.21
CA ARG A 129 -19.23 0.61 1.20
C ARG A 129 -18.31 1.58 1.94
N GLY A 130 -17.01 1.28 1.99
CA GLY A 130 -15.97 2.21 2.46
C GLY A 130 -15.86 2.41 3.98
N THR A 131 -16.60 1.67 4.80
CA THR A 131 -16.67 1.90 6.26
C THR A 131 -16.06 0.77 7.11
N CYS A 132 -15.29 -0.15 6.52
CA CYS A 132 -14.69 -1.31 7.20
C CYS A 132 -14.14 -0.98 8.61
N ALA A 133 -14.61 -1.72 9.62
CA ALA A 133 -14.17 -1.60 11.01
C ALA A 133 -12.89 -2.41 11.31
N GLN A 134 -12.36 -3.12 10.32
CA GLN A 134 -11.19 -4.00 10.44
C GLN A 134 -11.34 -5.13 11.48
N PRO A 135 -12.48 -5.86 11.54
CA PRO A 135 -12.68 -6.93 12.52
C PRO A 135 -11.63 -8.05 12.46
N CYS A 136 -11.04 -8.30 11.29
CA CYS A 136 -9.95 -9.27 11.13
C CYS A 136 -8.70 -8.94 11.99
N ARG A 137 -8.63 -7.74 12.58
CA ARG A 137 -7.55 -7.29 13.45
C ARG A 137 -7.82 -7.54 14.93
N GLU A 138 -8.99 -8.08 15.26
CA GLU A 138 -9.36 -8.46 16.63
C GLU A 138 -8.75 -9.80 17.04
N LYS A 139 -8.91 -10.14 18.32
CA LYS A 139 -8.51 -11.45 18.86
C LYS A 139 -9.51 -12.52 18.48
N TYR A 140 -9.02 -13.70 18.12
CA TYR A 140 -9.84 -14.86 17.76
C TYR A 140 -9.34 -16.13 18.47
N GLU A 141 -10.26 -16.98 18.92
CA GLU A 141 -9.97 -18.33 19.41
C GLU A 141 -10.37 -19.37 18.35
N LEU A 142 -9.50 -20.36 18.08
CA LEU A 142 -9.81 -21.45 17.17
C LEU A 142 -10.44 -22.63 17.93
N ASN A 143 -11.68 -22.96 17.60
CA ASN A 143 -12.40 -24.11 18.15
C ASN A 143 -12.54 -25.20 17.07
N ILE A 144 -11.83 -26.32 17.21
CA ILE A 144 -11.93 -27.43 16.23
C ILE A 144 -13.13 -28.33 16.56
N ASN A 145 -13.46 -28.48 17.85
CA ASN A 145 -14.59 -29.27 18.33
C ASN A 145 -15.18 -28.60 19.59
N LYS A 146 -16.43 -28.94 19.99
CA LYS A 146 -17.07 -28.41 21.21
C LYS A 146 -16.21 -28.55 22.49
N SER A 147 -15.27 -29.49 22.52
CA SER A 147 -14.44 -29.82 23.68
C SER A 147 -12.95 -29.49 23.53
N LYS A 148 -12.48 -29.01 22.36
CA LYS A 148 -11.05 -28.73 22.12
C LYS A 148 -10.85 -27.33 21.55
N LYS A 149 -10.59 -26.39 22.45
CA LYS A 149 -10.02 -25.08 22.12
C LYS A 149 -8.55 -25.27 21.78
N ILE A 150 -8.13 -24.86 20.60
CA ILE A 150 -6.71 -24.70 20.29
C ILE A 150 -6.42 -23.22 20.40
N ASN A 151 -5.72 -22.84 21.46
CA ASN A 151 -4.82 -21.71 21.32
C ASN A 151 -3.56 -22.32 20.71
N PRO A 152 -3.23 -22.05 19.42
CA PRO A 152 -2.04 -22.64 18.84
C PRO A 152 -0.87 -22.06 19.61
N LYS A 153 -0.36 -22.83 20.59
CA LYS A 153 0.75 -22.41 21.45
C LYS A 153 1.86 -21.95 20.51
N ASN A 154 2.24 -20.67 20.62
CA ASN A 154 3.25 -19.96 19.83
C ASN A 154 2.79 -19.21 18.56
N GLU A 155 1.52 -19.23 18.16
CA GLU A 155 1.07 -18.48 16.97
C GLU A 155 0.55 -17.07 17.29
N GLY A 156 -0.10 -16.86 18.44
CA GLY A 156 -0.61 -15.56 18.90
C GLY A 156 -2.13 -15.40 18.71
N ASP A 157 -2.72 -14.35 19.32
CA ASP A 157 -4.18 -14.19 19.45
C ASP A 157 -4.87 -13.61 18.20
N TYR A 158 -4.11 -13.08 17.24
CA TYR A 158 -4.63 -12.30 16.11
C TYR A 158 -4.69 -13.13 14.83
N LEU A 159 -5.39 -14.26 14.89
CA LEU A 159 -5.34 -15.34 13.89
C LEU A 159 -5.61 -14.88 12.45
N LEU A 160 -6.48 -13.88 12.29
CA LEU A 160 -6.95 -13.36 11.00
C LEU A 160 -6.28 -12.05 10.58
N SER A 161 -5.27 -11.55 11.31
CA SER A 161 -4.67 -10.23 11.05
C SER A 161 -3.54 -10.31 10.04
N PRO A 162 -3.67 -9.75 8.81
CA PRO A 162 -2.55 -9.71 7.87
C PRO A 162 -1.36 -8.84 8.32
N ARG A 163 -0.23 -8.98 7.65
CA ARG A 163 0.81 -7.96 7.61
C ARG A 163 0.38 -6.83 6.66
N ASP A 164 1.13 -5.74 6.63
CA ASP A 164 0.94 -4.71 5.60
C ASP A 164 1.77 -5.05 4.36
N LEU A 165 1.24 -4.76 3.18
CA LEU A 165 1.94 -4.90 1.91
C LEU A 165 3.08 -3.90 1.85
N SER A 166 4.25 -4.34 1.41
CA SER A 166 5.31 -3.46 0.92
C SER A 166 6.10 -4.14 -0.18
N LEU A 167 6.07 -3.53 -1.36
CA LEU A 167 6.87 -3.93 -2.53
C LEU A 167 8.13 -3.07 -2.68
N PHE A 168 8.50 -2.28 -1.67
CA PHE A 168 9.60 -1.31 -1.79
C PHE A 168 10.94 -1.95 -2.18
N GLU A 169 11.29 -3.08 -1.56
CA GLU A 169 12.51 -3.84 -1.90
C GLU A 169 12.46 -4.51 -3.28
N HIS A 170 11.25 -4.71 -3.83
CA HIS A 170 11.02 -5.38 -5.11
C HIS A 170 10.65 -4.40 -6.23
N LEU A 171 10.78 -3.09 -6.00
CA LEU A 171 10.27 -2.09 -6.92
C LEU A 171 10.95 -2.16 -8.31
N ASP A 172 12.17 -2.66 -8.38
CA ASP A 172 12.91 -2.89 -9.64
C ASP A 172 12.31 -4.01 -10.50
N GLU A 173 11.77 -5.03 -9.85
CA GLU A 173 11.07 -6.14 -10.49
C GLU A 173 9.73 -5.64 -11.02
N ILE A 174 8.99 -4.90 -10.19
CA ILE A 174 7.70 -4.28 -10.53
C ILE A 174 7.82 -3.31 -11.71
N VAL A 175 8.78 -2.37 -11.66
CA VAL A 175 9.04 -1.45 -12.77
C VAL A 175 9.46 -2.20 -14.03
N GLY A 176 10.13 -3.35 -13.87
CA GLY A 176 10.49 -4.23 -14.97
C GLY A 176 9.33 -4.93 -15.67
N LEU A 177 8.14 -4.97 -15.06
CA LEU A 177 6.91 -5.50 -15.66
C LEU A 177 6.17 -4.46 -16.49
N GLU A 178 6.56 -3.20 -16.38
CA GLU A 178 5.96 -2.07 -17.10
C GLU A 178 4.53 -1.77 -16.65
N VAL A 179 4.24 -1.93 -15.34
CA VAL A 179 3.00 -1.39 -14.75
C VAL A 179 2.93 0.13 -14.89
N ASP A 180 1.75 0.65 -15.21
CA ASP A 180 1.53 2.09 -15.44
C ASP A 180 1.52 2.89 -14.13
N SER A 181 0.99 2.28 -13.06
CA SER A 181 0.88 2.91 -11.75
C SER A 181 1.08 1.94 -10.60
N ILE A 182 1.70 2.45 -9.53
CA ILE A 182 1.73 1.78 -8.22
C ILE A 182 0.90 2.58 -7.22
N LYS A 183 0.13 1.86 -6.40
CA LYS A 183 -0.82 2.44 -5.47
C LYS A 183 -0.39 2.27 -4.02
N ILE A 184 -0.50 3.35 -3.26
CA ILE A 184 -0.28 3.38 -1.81
C ILE A 184 -1.64 3.50 -1.12
N GLU A 185 -1.92 2.62 -0.17
CA GLU A 185 -3.13 2.68 0.65
C GLU A 185 -2.96 3.69 1.80
N GLY A 186 -3.46 4.90 1.59
CA GLY A 186 -3.41 6.00 2.56
C GLY A 186 -4.72 6.29 3.30
N ARG A 187 -5.82 5.57 3.03
CA ARG A 187 -7.12 5.87 3.63
C ARG A 187 -7.06 5.66 5.15
N MET A 188 -7.56 6.64 5.91
CA MET A 188 -7.56 6.63 7.38
C MET A 188 -6.14 6.50 7.99
N ARG A 189 -5.12 7.01 7.30
CA ARG A 189 -3.75 7.13 7.81
C ARG A 189 -3.44 8.58 8.14
N SER A 190 -2.42 8.82 8.98
CA SER A 190 -1.95 10.17 9.29
C SER A 190 -1.27 10.81 8.08
N ASN A 191 -1.20 12.14 8.07
CA ASN A 191 -0.44 12.89 7.06
C ASN A 191 1.02 12.43 7.02
N ASP A 192 1.63 12.18 8.18
CA ASP A 192 3.02 11.71 8.30
C ASP A 192 3.25 10.35 7.62
N TYR A 193 2.27 9.43 7.75
CA TYR A 193 2.33 8.15 7.06
C TYR A 193 2.34 8.35 5.55
N VAL A 194 1.36 9.11 5.03
CA VAL A 194 1.21 9.31 3.59
C VAL A 194 2.43 10.02 3.02
N ALA A 195 2.88 11.12 3.65
CA ALA A 195 4.02 11.90 3.21
C ALA A 195 5.31 11.07 3.17
N THR A 196 5.60 10.32 4.25
CA THR A 196 6.82 9.52 4.35
C THR A 196 6.84 8.37 3.34
N VAL A 197 5.73 7.64 3.20
CA VAL A 197 5.65 6.53 2.23
C VAL A 197 5.80 7.07 0.80
N VAL A 198 5.05 8.11 0.44
CA VAL A 198 5.11 8.71 -0.90
C VAL A 198 6.50 9.26 -1.19
N LYS A 199 7.12 9.99 -0.26
CA LYS A 199 8.49 10.52 -0.37
C LYS A 199 9.48 9.39 -0.69
N ASN A 200 9.45 8.31 0.07
CA ASN A 200 10.40 7.21 -0.10
C ASN A 200 10.19 6.44 -1.41
N TYR A 201 8.94 6.11 -1.76
CA TYR A 201 8.64 5.46 -3.04
C TYR A 201 9.01 6.37 -4.22
N ARG A 202 8.72 7.68 -4.17
CA ARG A 202 9.11 8.63 -5.20
C ARG A 202 10.63 8.75 -5.33
N LYS A 203 11.36 8.84 -4.22
CA LYS A 203 12.83 8.84 -4.18
C LYS A 203 13.38 7.60 -4.89
N ARG A 204 12.84 6.42 -4.60
CA ARG A 204 13.24 5.17 -5.26
C ARG A 204 12.90 5.17 -6.74
N LEU A 205 11.66 5.45 -7.13
CA LEU A 205 11.23 5.49 -8.54
C LEU A 205 12.08 6.47 -9.38
N ASN A 206 12.40 7.65 -8.83
CA ASN A 206 13.25 8.62 -9.51
C ASN A 206 14.67 8.09 -9.71
N LYS A 207 15.25 7.38 -8.74
CA LYS A 207 16.53 6.68 -8.93
C LYS A 207 16.44 5.65 -10.06
N LEU A 208 15.37 4.85 -10.10
CA LEU A 208 15.19 3.85 -11.15
C LEU A 208 15.06 4.48 -12.54
N ARG A 209 14.38 5.63 -12.63
CA ARG A 209 14.14 6.33 -13.89
C ARG A 209 15.35 7.13 -14.40
N TYR A 210 16.12 7.75 -13.51
CA TYR A 210 17.13 8.77 -13.92
C TYR A 210 18.56 8.47 -13.49
N ASP A 211 18.80 7.64 -12.46
CA ASP A 211 20.15 7.37 -11.97
C ASP A 211 20.79 6.21 -12.74
N LYS A 212 21.80 6.55 -13.56
CA LYS A 212 22.57 5.60 -14.36
C LYS A 212 23.25 4.52 -13.53
N THR A 213 23.66 4.82 -12.29
CA THR A 213 24.32 3.86 -11.40
C THR A 213 23.30 2.84 -10.89
N SER A 214 22.15 3.30 -10.42
CA SER A 214 21.03 2.43 -10.02
C SER A 214 20.55 1.56 -11.20
N GLN A 215 20.46 2.13 -12.41
CA GLN A 215 20.10 1.38 -13.62
C GLN A 215 21.13 0.31 -13.98
N ALA A 216 22.43 0.64 -13.92
CA ALA A 216 23.50 -0.32 -14.20
C ALA A 216 23.48 -1.49 -13.20
N LEU A 217 23.34 -1.20 -11.91
CA LEU A 217 23.22 -2.22 -10.86
C LEU A 217 22.05 -3.18 -11.14
N ASN A 218 20.88 -2.64 -11.48
CA ASN A 218 19.69 -3.44 -11.78
C ASN A 218 19.82 -4.27 -13.06
N ARG A 219 20.43 -3.72 -14.11
CA ARG A 219 20.72 -4.46 -15.35
C ARG A 219 21.65 -5.64 -15.06
N ASN A 220 22.70 -5.43 -14.27
CA ASN A 220 23.63 -6.49 -13.87
C ASN A 220 22.93 -7.61 -13.10
N ILE A 221 22.06 -7.28 -12.14
CA ILE A 221 21.27 -8.27 -11.40
C ILE A 221 20.39 -9.10 -12.36
N LYS A 222 19.63 -8.43 -13.25
CA LYS A 222 18.74 -9.12 -14.21
C LYS A 222 19.51 -10.00 -15.19
N GLU A 223 20.68 -9.55 -15.66
CA GLU A 223 21.52 -10.33 -16.57
C GLU A 223 22.04 -11.60 -15.90
N LEU A 224 22.52 -11.51 -14.66
CA LEU A 224 22.96 -12.67 -13.88
C LEU A 224 21.80 -13.63 -13.57
N GLU A 225 20.61 -13.12 -13.23
CA GLU A 225 19.42 -13.95 -12.99
C GLU A 225 19.02 -14.74 -14.26
N ARG A 226 19.11 -14.12 -15.45
CA ARG A 226 18.88 -14.83 -16.73
C ARG A 226 19.90 -15.94 -16.97
N LYS A 227 21.19 -15.67 -16.75
CA LYS A 227 22.28 -16.66 -16.90
C LYS A 227 22.09 -17.86 -15.96
N SER A 228 21.65 -17.59 -14.72
CA SER A 228 21.44 -18.64 -13.71
C SER A 228 20.33 -19.64 -14.05
N LYS A 229 19.39 -19.27 -14.94
CA LYS A 229 18.24 -20.11 -15.37
C LYS A 229 18.56 -21.03 -16.57
N GLY A 230 19.77 -21.01 -17.13
CA GLY A 230 20.17 -21.84 -18.30
C GLY A 230 20.28 -23.36 -18.05
N LYS A 231 20.43 -24.16 -19.14
CA LYS A 231 20.34 -25.65 -19.20
C LYS A 231 21.06 -26.43 -18.08
N LYS A 232 20.57 -27.63 -17.76
CA LYS A 232 21.04 -28.52 -16.66
C LYS A 232 22.31 -29.30 -17.04
N GLY A 233 23.28 -29.41 -16.11
CA GLY A 233 24.49 -30.25 -16.23
C GLY A 233 25.51 -29.98 -15.11
N ARG A 234 26.31 -30.99 -14.72
CA ARG A 234 27.19 -30.95 -13.51
C ARG A 234 28.27 -29.84 -13.51
N SER A 235 28.79 -29.48 -14.69
CA SER A 235 29.71 -28.34 -14.89
C SER A 235 29.00 -26.98 -14.81
N THR A 236 27.69 -26.95 -15.01
CA THR A 236 26.87 -25.73 -14.91
C THR A 236 26.46 -25.39 -13.47
N ASP A 237 26.51 -26.34 -12.55
CA ASP A 237 26.03 -26.16 -11.17
C ASP A 237 26.98 -25.28 -10.33
N LEU A 238 28.30 -25.43 -10.49
CA LEU A 238 29.30 -24.57 -9.84
C LEU A 238 29.21 -23.12 -10.33
N LYS A 239 29.02 -22.91 -11.65
CA LYS A 239 28.82 -21.58 -12.23
C LYS A 239 27.54 -20.92 -11.70
N LYS A 240 26.44 -21.68 -11.61
CA LYS A 240 25.18 -21.20 -11.03
C LYS A 240 25.29 -20.85 -9.55
N ALA A 241 26.07 -21.62 -8.77
CA ALA A 241 26.31 -21.30 -7.37
C ALA A 241 27.06 -19.96 -7.23
N GLN A 242 28.10 -19.74 -8.05
CA GLN A 242 28.84 -18.47 -8.07
C GLN A 242 27.97 -17.29 -8.51
N GLU A 243 27.13 -17.48 -9.53
CA GLU A 243 26.19 -16.45 -9.99
C GLU A 243 25.17 -16.10 -8.90
N LYS A 244 24.64 -17.09 -8.17
CA LYS A 244 23.74 -16.86 -7.03
C LYS A 244 24.40 -16.05 -5.92
N GLU A 245 25.66 -16.34 -5.59
CA GLU A 245 26.42 -15.59 -4.59
C GLU A 245 26.63 -14.13 -5.03
N ASN A 246 26.99 -13.92 -6.30
CA ASN A 246 27.14 -12.58 -6.87
C ASN A 246 25.83 -11.79 -6.84
N ILE A 247 24.70 -12.43 -7.21
CA ILE A 247 23.36 -11.82 -7.11
C ILE A 247 23.05 -11.44 -5.66
N ALA A 248 23.33 -12.33 -4.69
CA ALA A 248 23.09 -12.06 -3.28
C ALA A 248 23.88 -10.85 -2.78
N LYS A 249 25.15 -10.73 -3.18
CA LYS A 249 26.01 -9.59 -2.84
C LYS A 249 25.48 -8.27 -3.42
N LEU A 250 25.07 -8.26 -4.70
CA LEU A 250 24.50 -7.07 -5.33
C LEU A 250 23.16 -6.66 -4.69
N LYS A 251 22.29 -7.62 -4.34
CA LYS A 251 21.05 -7.35 -3.60
C LYS A 251 21.32 -6.78 -2.21
N GLN A 252 22.37 -7.26 -1.52
CA GLN A 252 22.78 -6.70 -0.23
C GLN A 252 23.28 -5.25 -0.35
N GLU A 253 24.07 -4.95 -1.38
CA GLU A 253 24.52 -3.58 -1.68
C GLU A 253 23.33 -2.67 -1.97
N GLN A 254 22.39 -3.13 -2.80
CA GLN A 254 21.16 -2.40 -3.13
C GLN A 254 20.32 -2.12 -1.86
N LYS A 255 20.20 -3.10 -0.96
CA LYS A 255 19.52 -2.94 0.33
C LYS A 255 20.20 -1.89 1.19
N LEU A 256 21.53 -1.87 1.25
CA LEU A 256 22.30 -0.87 2.00
C LEU A 256 22.10 0.55 1.43
N GLN A 257 22.06 0.69 0.10
CA GLN A 257 21.78 1.97 -0.58
C GLN A 257 20.38 2.53 -0.30
N ASN A 258 19.44 1.67 0.11
CA ASN A 258 18.06 2.03 0.42
C ASN A 258 17.73 1.93 1.92
N LEU A 259 18.73 1.69 2.78
CA LEU A 259 18.53 1.39 4.19
C LEU A 259 17.78 2.52 4.93
N GLU A 260 18.11 3.77 4.64
CA GLU A 260 17.44 4.95 5.21
C GLU A 260 15.93 4.91 4.92
N SER A 261 15.56 4.71 3.64
CA SER A 261 14.17 4.61 3.22
C SER A 261 13.45 3.41 3.83
N LEU A 262 14.13 2.27 3.99
CA LEU A 262 13.57 1.09 4.66
C LEU A 262 13.28 1.37 6.14
N GLU A 263 14.22 2.01 6.84
CA GLU A 263 14.02 2.39 8.24
C GLU A 263 12.90 3.44 8.40
N GLU A 264 12.82 4.45 7.52
CA GLU A 264 11.72 5.43 7.50
C GLU A 264 10.35 4.75 7.27
N LEU A 265 10.29 3.74 6.39
CA LEU A 265 9.06 2.95 6.17
C LEU A 265 8.68 2.08 7.38
N GLU A 266 9.65 1.56 8.13
CA GLU A 266 9.39 0.83 9.39
C GLU A 266 8.95 1.76 10.53
N LEU A 267 9.32 3.05 10.47
CA LEU A 267 8.92 4.07 11.45
C LEU A 267 7.48 4.53 11.30
N VAL A 268 6.92 4.49 10.09
CA VAL A 268 5.49 4.76 9.91
C VAL A 268 4.65 3.55 10.30
N PHE A 269 3.37 3.77 10.56
CA PHE A 269 2.43 2.73 10.94
C PHE A 269 2.51 1.51 10.01
N ASN A 270 2.84 0.34 10.56
CA ASN A 270 2.92 -0.92 9.83
C ASN A 270 2.69 -2.08 10.79
N ARG A 271 2.16 -3.19 10.27
CA ARG A 271 1.91 -4.44 11.02
C ARG A 271 2.92 -5.51 10.65
N GLU A 272 4.19 -5.12 10.51
CA GLU A 272 5.22 -5.81 9.71
C GLU A 272 4.89 -5.81 8.22
N PHE A 273 5.92 -5.95 7.39
CA PHE A 273 5.77 -5.98 5.95
C PHE A 273 5.77 -7.40 5.37
N THR A 274 5.02 -7.58 4.29
CA THR A 274 5.00 -8.76 3.43
C THR A 274 4.89 -8.32 1.96
N THR A 275 5.33 -9.17 1.04
CA THR A 275 5.06 -9.02 -0.39
C THR A 275 3.64 -9.44 -0.79
N GLY A 276 2.87 -10.00 0.15
CA GLY A 276 1.52 -10.48 -0.10
C GLY A 276 1.49 -11.63 -1.12
N HIS A 277 0.36 -11.79 -1.80
CA HIS A 277 0.18 -12.85 -2.79
C HIS A 277 0.98 -12.61 -4.06
N LEU A 278 1.34 -11.35 -4.36
CA LEU A 278 2.06 -11.01 -5.58
C LEU A 278 3.36 -11.81 -5.73
N ILE A 279 4.12 -12.01 -4.63
CA ILE A 279 5.36 -12.81 -4.63
C ILE A 279 5.27 -13.91 -3.57
N PRO A 280 4.70 -15.09 -3.88
CA PRO A 280 4.45 -16.14 -2.88
C PRO A 280 5.72 -16.81 -2.37
N LYS A 281 6.70 -17.03 -3.26
CA LYS A 281 7.92 -17.83 -3.00
C LYS A 281 8.83 -17.27 -1.90
N ASN A 282 8.68 -16.00 -1.55
CA ASN A 282 9.49 -15.31 -0.55
C ASN A 282 8.66 -14.82 0.65
N ASN A 283 7.44 -15.32 0.84
CA ASN A 283 6.50 -14.69 1.76
C ASN A 283 6.65 -15.20 3.22
N PRO A 284 7.18 -14.39 4.16
CA PRO A 284 7.01 -14.68 5.57
C PRO A 284 5.53 -14.56 5.91
N MET A 285 4.89 -15.61 6.44
CA MET A 285 3.46 -15.68 6.85
C MET A 285 2.69 -14.36 6.62
N ILE A 286 1.79 -14.33 5.63
CA ILE A 286 0.92 -13.16 5.32
C ILE A 286 0.23 -12.62 6.58
N MET A 287 0.04 -13.44 7.61
CA MET A 287 -0.55 -13.05 8.88
C MET A 287 0.49 -12.57 9.91
N ASN A 288 0.18 -11.48 10.61
CA ASN A 288 0.81 -11.09 11.86
C ASN A 288 -0.10 -11.49 13.03
N ARG A 289 0.04 -12.74 13.47
CA ARG A 289 -0.78 -13.33 14.53
C ARG A 289 -0.41 -12.86 15.94
N LYS A 290 0.74 -12.20 16.11
CA LYS A 290 1.24 -11.78 17.43
C LYS A 290 0.74 -10.41 17.85
N LYS A 291 0.67 -9.48 16.91
CA LYS A 291 0.33 -8.08 17.20
C LYS A 291 -0.40 -7.47 16.02
N PRO A 292 -1.57 -6.86 16.25
CA PRO A 292 -2.33 -6.26 15.19
C PRO A 292 -1.84 -4.84 14.97
N GLY A 293 -1.18 -4.16 15.92
CA GLY A 293 -0.84 -2.74 15.92
C GLY A 293 0.48 -2.38 15.24
N HIS A 294 0.89 -1.12 15.38
CA HIS A 294 2.16 -0.63 14.83
C HIS A 294 3.36 -1.34 15.46
N GLN A 295 4.27 -1.83 14.63
CA GLN A 295 5.49 -2.51 15.08
C GLN A 295 6.63 -1.56 15.44
N GLY A 296 6.88 -0.56 14.59
CA GLY A 296 8.03 0.34 14.70
C GLY A 296 9.32 -0.26 14.17
N LEU A 297 10.35 0.59 14.03
CA LEU A 297 11.70 0.20 13.60
C LEU A 297 12.43 -0.52 14.72
N TYR A 298 12.89 -1.74 14.48
CA TYR A 298 13.69 -2.47 15.49
C TYR A 298 15.10 -1.87 15.61
N ILE A 299 15.40 -1.30 16.78
CA ILE A 299 16.67 -0.59 17.02
C ILE A 299 17.70 -1.37 17.83
N GLY A 300 17.30 -2.42 18.56
CA GLY A 300 18.24 -3.17 19.40
C GLY A 300 17.60 -3.93 20.56
N LYS A 301 18.44 -4.32 21.52
CA LYS A 301 18.02 -5.04 22.73
C LYS A 301 18.46 -4.34 24.00
N ILE A 302 17.68 -4.49 25.06
CA ILE A 302 18.05 -4.06 26.41
C ILE A 302 19.30 -4.83 26.84
N HIS A 303 20.39 -4.10 27.06
CA HIS A 303 21.60 -4.64 27.67
C HIS A 303 21.49 -4.61 29.20
N ARG A 304 20.99 -3.49 29.74
CA ARG A 304 20.87 -3.26 31.19
C ARG A 304 19.81 -2.20 31.49
N TYR A 305 19.11 -2.34 32.60
CA TYR A 305 18.21 -1.32 33.14
C TYR A 305 18.54 -1.06 34.61
N ASN A 306 18.64 0.21 35.00
CA ASN A 306 18.78 0.62 36.39
C ASN A 306 17.49 1.31 36.86
N PRO A 307 16.65 0.63 37.67
CA PRO A 307 15.38 1.20 38.14
C PRO A 307 15.55 2.36 39.12
N GLN A 308 16.68 2.48 39.84
CA GLN A 308 16.90 3.58 40.78
C GLN A 308 17.18 4.91 40.06
N THR A 309 17.84 4.86 38.92
CA THR A 309 18.23 6.04 38.13
C THR A 309 17.38 6.20 36.87
N GLU A 310 16.46 5.27 36.61
CA GLU A 310 15.68 5.15 35.37
C GLU A 310 16.59 5.23 34.12
N GLU A 311 17.75 4.57 34.18
CA GLU A 311 18.71 4.53 33.08
C GLU A 311 18.56 3.23 32.30
N ILE A 312 18.24 3.35 31.01
CA ILE A 312 18.12 2.22 30.08
C ILE A 312 19.34 2.18 29.17
N HIS A 313 20.01 1.03 29.11
CA HIS A 313 21.12 0.77 28.21
C HIS A 313 20.66 -0.18 27.12
N ILE A 314 20.72 0.28 25.87
CA ILE A 314 20.29 -0.45 24.68
C ILE A 314 21.52 -0.77 23.84
N LEU A 315 21.76 -2.05 23.58
CA LEU A 315 22.71 -2.47 22.57
C LEU A 315 22.04 -2.32 21.21
N LEU A 316 22.51 -1.36 20.42
CA LEU A 316 21.93 -1.05 19.12
C LEU A 316 22.25 -2.13 18.10
N LYS A 317 21.32 -2.32 17.16
CA LYS A 317 21.54 -3.10 15.94
C LYS A 317 22.64 -2.44 15.10
N ASP A 318 23.45 -3.26 14.44
CA ASP A 318 24.47 -2.77 13.51
C ASP A 318 23.86 -2.00 12.34
N ASN A 319 24.62 -1.01 11.84
CA ASN A 319 24.25 -0.16 10.70
C ASN A 319 22.94 0.63 10.84
N LEU A 320 22.40 0.80 12.06
CA LEU A 320 21.22 1.61 12.31
C LEU A 320 21.47 3.09 11.91
N ILE A 321 20.61 3.64 11.05
CA ILE A 321 20.67 5.04 10.60
C ILE A 321 19.91 5.94 11.57
N HIS A 322 18.65 5.61 11.88
CA HIS A 322 17.80 6.41 12.75
C HIS A 322 18.04 6.06 14.22
N ILE A 323 19.08 6.67 14.78
CA ILE A 323 19.38 6.58 16.21
C ILE A 323 18.33 7.41 16.99
N PRO A 324 17.76 6.89 18.10
CA PRO A 324 16.79 7.64 18.91
C PRO A 324 17.35 8.93 19.51
N GLU A 325 16.52 9.97 19.55
CA GLU A 325 16.80 11.31 20.05
C GLU A 325 15.78 11.77 21.10
N LYS A 326 16.04 12.94 21.70
CA LYS A 326 15.11 13.54 22.65
C LYS A 326 13.76 13.83 21.98
N GLY A 327 12.70 13.34 22.61
CA GLY A 327 11.30 13.49 22.20
C GLY A 327 10.80 12.37 21.28
N ASP A 328 11.67 11.47 20.83
CA ASP A 328 11.27 10.28 20.08
C ASP A 328 10.52 9.29 20.98
N GLY A 329 9.65 8.49 20.36
CA GLY A 329 8.87 7.45 21.04
C GLY A 329 9.49 6.07 20.84
N ILE A 330 9.68 5.33 21.92
CA ILE A 330 10.19 3.95 21.90
C ILE A 330 9.17 2.97 22.49
N LEU A 331 9.19 1.74 22.00
CA LEU A 331 8.44 0.61 22.49
C LEU A 331 9.40 -0.50 22.91
N ILE A 332 9.27 -1.01 24.13
CA ILE A 332 10.05 -2.15 24.61
C ILE A 332 9.13 -3.36 24.70
N GLU A 333 9.53 -4.46 24.05
CA GLU A 333 8.81 -5.74 24.09
C GLU A 333 9.60 -6.76 24.91
N THR A 334 8.94 -7.30 25.94
CA THR A 334 9.53 -8.23 26.91
C THR A 334 8.79 -9.57 26.88
N ASN A 335 9.55 -10.68 26.88
CA ASN A 335 9.00 -12.02 27.12
C ASN A 335 9.12 -12.35 28.62
N PRO A 336 8.03 -12.65 29.34
CA PRO A 336 8.06 -12.96 30.76
C PRO A 336 8.96 -14.16 31.11
N ASN A 337 9.22 -15.07 30.17
CA ASN A 337 10.13 -16.20 30.41
C ASN A 337 11.62 -15.80 30.53
N LEU A 338 12.02 -14.60 30.07
CA LEU A 338 13.39 -14.09 30.18
C LEU A 338 13.81 -13.78 31.63
N GLU A 339 12.86 -13.61 32.55
CA GLU A 339 13.16 -13.44 33.97
C GLU A 339 13.69 -14.73 34.61
N ASN A 340 13.20 -15.90 34.16
CA ASN A 340 13.56 -17.20 34.74
C ASN A 340 14.96 -17.67 34.34
N ASP A 341 15.41 -17.39 33.10
CA ASP A 341 16.75 -17.78 32.64
C ASP A 341 17.87 -16.94 33.29
N ASN A 342 17.61 -15.66 33.56
CA ASN A 342 18.58 -14.82 34.28
C ASN A 342 18.72 -15.22 35.76
N ASN A 343 17.66 -15.73 36.39
CA ASN A 343 17.74 -16.24 37.76
C ASN A 343 18.48 -17.59 37.85
N ARG A 344 18.32 -18.49 36.86
CA ARG A 344 19.09 -19.76 36.81
C ARG A 344 20.60 -19.52 36.65
N ASN A 345 21.00 -18.58 35.80
CA ASN A 345 22.41 -18.24 35.59
C ASN A 345 23.05 -17.50 36.79
N ASN A 346 22.26 -16.80 37.60
CA ASN A 346 22.74 -16.17 38.85
C ASN A 346 22.78 -17.15 40.03
N GLU A 347 21.94 -18.19 40.06
CA GLU A 347 22.01 -19.25 41.07
C GLU A 347 23.20 -20.19 40.84
N GLU A 348 23.58 -20.48 39.59
CA GLU A 348 24.79 -21.28 39.31
C GLU A 348 26.09 -20.53 39.67
N ASN A 349 26.15 -19.21 39.46
CA ASN A 349 27.33 -18.40 39.82
C ASN A 349 27.40 -17.95 41.29
N SER A 350 26.31 -18.07 42.06
CA SER A 350 26.31 -17.80 43.51
C SER A 350 26.49 -19.07 44.36
N SER A 351 26.59 -20.24 43.73
CA SER A 351 26.70 -21.53 44.43
C SER A 351 28.08 -21.89 44.98
N LYS A 352 29.10 -21.01 44.85
CA LYS A 352 30.43 -21.27 45.39
C LYS A 352 30.84 -20.51 46.65
N ASP A 353 30.13 -19.47 47.08
CA ASP A 353 30.47 -18.78 48.33
C ASP A 353 29.22 -18.29 49.07
N ASN A 354 28.69 -19.13 49.97
CA ASN A 354 28.12 -18.75 51.27
C ASN A 354 27.36 -19.91 51.93
N LYS A 355 28.10 -20.86 52.50
CA LYS A 355 27.59 -21.71 53.59
C LYS A 355 27.96 -21.08 54.92
N ARG A 356 27.06 -20.27 55.52
CA ARG A 356 26.76 -20.31 56.97
C ARG A 356 25.80 -19.20 57.42
N LEU A 357 25.09 -19.53 58.50
CA LEU A 357 24.27 -18.69 59.39
C LEU A 357 22.80 -18.48 58.98
N LYS A 358 21.98 -19.49 59.27
CA LYS A 358 20.52 -19.34 59.48
C LYS A 358 20.27 -19.03 60.95
N SER A 359 19.57 -17.94 61.25
CA SER A 359 18.94 -17.69 62.57
C SER A 359 17.49 -17.22 62.41
N LYS A 360 16.72 -17.39 63.49
CA LYS A 360 15.27 -17.63 63.55
C LYS A 360 14.33 -16.42 63.29
N GLN A 361 14.77 -15.32 62.66
CA GLN A 361 13.87 -14.20 62.29
C GLN A 361 13.16 -14.38 60.93
N ASP A 362 13.57 -15.40 60.16
CA ASP A 362 13.23 -15.56 58.75
C ASP A 362 11.85 -16.23 58.48
N LYS A 363 11.16 -16.70 59.53
CA LYS A 363 9.83 -17.36 59.40
C LYS A 363 8.65 -16.39 59.38
N ARG A 364 8.81 -15.15 59.87
CA ARG A 364 7.74 -14.14 59.90
C ARG A 364 7.72 -13.28 58.62
N ALA A 365 8.89 -13.01 58.03
CA ALA A 365 9.04 -12.38 56.72
C ALA A 365 8.50 -13.27 55.59
N LYS A 366 8.85 -14.57 55.59
CA LYS A 366 8.33 -15.56 54.63
C LYS A 366 6.81 -15.76 54.66
N ARG A 367 6.13 -15.43 55.77
CA ARG A 367 4.66 -15.47 55.87
C ARG A 367 3.99 -14.19 55.34
N LYS A 368 4.62 -13.02 55.47
CA LYS A 368 4.15 -11.78 54.81
C LYS A 368 4.39 -11.85 53.29
N GLU A 369 5.52 -12.40 52.86
CA GLU A 369 5.83 -12.61 51.45
C GLU A 369 4.90 -13.65 50.79
N LYS A 370 4.51 -14.71 51.51
CA LYS A 370 3.48 -15.67 51.07
C LYS A 370 2.06 -15.10 51.02
N ARG A 371 1.74 -14.03 51.78
CA ARG A 371 0.45 -13.32 51.70
C ARG A 371 0.43 -12.31 50.54
N ALA A 372 1.52 -11.56 50.33
CA ALA A 372 1.68 -10.70 49.14
C ALA A 372 1.69 -11.51 47.83
N LYS A 373 2.33 -12.68 47.81
CA LYS A 373 2.26 -13.65 46.68
C LYS A 373 0.88 -14.31 46.52
N LYS A 374 -0.04 -14.19 47.49
CA LYS A 374 -1.41 -14.70 47.39
C LYS A 374 -2.39 -13.66 46.85
N GLU A 375 -2.17 -12.38 47.09
CA GLU A 375 -2.98 -11.29 46.50
C GLU A 375 -2.58 -10.94 45.07
N ILE A 376 -1.34 -11.25 44.63
CA ILE A 376 -0.91 -11.14 43.22
C ILE A 376 -1.41 -12.33 42.35
N ASN A 377 -1.99 -13.38 42.97
CA ASN A 377 -2.32 -14.64 42.29
C ASN A 377 -3.77 -14.72 41.75
N GLN A 378 -4.52 -13.62 41.69
CA GLN A 378 -5.86 -13.59 41.08
C GLN A 378 -5.86 -13.34 39.55
N ASP A 379 -4.71 -13.03 38.93
CA ASP A 379 -4.56 -12.86 37.47
C ASP A 379 -3.73 -13.98 36.81
N LYS A 380 -3.96 -15.24 37.21
CA LYS A 380 -3.31 -16.43 36.64
C LYS A 380 -3.93 -16.91 35.31
N HIS A 381 -4.17 -15.97 34.40
CA HIS A 381 -4.42 -16.26 32.98
C HIS A 381 -3.31 -15.72 32.05
N SER A 382 -2.19 -15.24 32.59
CA SER A 382 -1.15 -14.51 31.84
C SER A 382 0.16 -15.27 31.56
N GLU A 383 0.14 -16.61 31.54
CA GLU A 383 1.32 -17.39 31.13
C GLU A 383 1.51 -17.34 29.61
N GLY A 384 2.40 -16.44 29.13
CA GLY A 384 2.90 -16.44 27.76
C GLY A 384 2.78 -15.12 26.98
N PHE A 385 2.22 -14.05 27.56
CA PHE A 385 2.01 -12.79 26.83
C PHE A 385 3.27 -11.94 26.72
N LEU A 386 3.60 -11.51 25.49
CA LEU A 386 4.52 -10.41 25.24
C LEU A 386 3.98 -9.14 25.91
N GLN A 387 4.77 -8.56 26.81
CA GLN A 387 4.42 -7.30 27.44
C GLN A 387 5.13 -6.14 26.75
N THR A 388 4.40 -5.06 26.50
CA THR A 388 4.87 -3.92 25.72
C THR A 388 4.82 -2.61 26.50
N TYR A 389 5.91 -1.85 26.50
CA TYR A 389 6.03 -0.60 27.24
C TYR A 389 6.38 0.55 26.30
N GLY A 390 5.48 1.53 26.18
CA GLY A 390 5.66 2.70 25.32
C GLY A 390 6.14 3.93 26.11
N PHE A 391 7.10 4.65 25.56
CA PHE A 391 7.74 5.78 26.24
C PHE A 391 8.17 6.90 25.30
N ASP A 392 8.18 8.13 25.80
CA ASP A 392 8.86 9.26 25.15
C ASP A 392 10.23 9.54 25.80
N ILE A 393 11.25 9.70 24.96
CA ILE A 393 12.62 10.00 25.40
C ILE A 393 12.68 11.43 25.93
N SER A 394 12.81 11.60 27.25
CA SER A 394 12.73 12.95 27.85
C SER A 394 14.06 13.71 27.90
N SER A 395 15.19 13.00 27.84
CA SER A 395 16.54 13.58 27.88
C SER A 395 17.35 13.19 26.65
N LYS A 396 18.43 13.95 26.36
CA LYS A 396 19.31 13.65 25.23
C LYS A 396 20.02 12.31 25.46
N PRO A 397 19.81 11.29 24.61
CA PRO A 397 20.51 10.01 24.74
C PRO A 397 22.02 10.17 24.56
N VAL A 398 22.79 9.30 25.21
CA VAL A 398 24.25 9.26 25.09
C VAL A 398 24.65 7.98 24.34
N LEU A 399 25.21 8.15 23.14
CA LEU A 399 25.76 7.04 22.36
C LEU A 399 27.20 6.76 22.79
N LYS A 400 27.53 5.48 22.96
CA LYS A 400 28.88 5.00 23.29
C LYS A 400 29.28 3.90 22.34
N ASP A 401 30.55 3.87 21.94
CA ASP A 401 31.10 2.85 21.04
C ASP A 401 32.10 1.98 21.80
N SER A 402 32.01 0.66 21.62
CA SER A 402 32.98 -0.34 22.09
C SER A 402 34.45 -0.04 21.72
N LYS A 403 34.70 0.78 20.68
CA LYS A 403 36.04 1.22 20.25
C LYS A 403 36.61 2.37 21.10
N ASP A 404 35.82 3.00 21.97
CA ASP A 404 36.28 4.09 22.84
C ASP A 404 37.02 3.56 24.09
N LYS A 405 38.35 3.76 24.13
CA LYS A 405 39.25 3.29 25.19
C LYS A 405 38.95 3.89 26.57
N HIS A 406 38.33 5.07 26.66
CA HIS A 406 38.04 5.71 27.94
C HIS A 406 36.94 5.00 28.73
N TRP A 407 36.02 4.31 28.05
CA TRP A 407 34.86 3.69 28.67
C TRP A 407 35.10 2.27 29.19
N ARG A 408 36.00 1.49 28.55
CA ARG A 408 36.37 0.11 28.94
C ARG A 408 36.90 -0.04 30.38
N LYS A 409 37.20 1.06 31.09
CA LYS A 409 37.71 1.04 32.46
C LYS A 409 36.66 0.68 33.53
N ARG A 410 35.35 0.72 33.25
CA ARG A 410 34.32 0.30 34.23
C ARG A 410 34.08 -1.20 34.12
N GLU A 411 34.20 -1.94 35.24
CA GLU A 411 34.13 -3.41 35.30
C GLU A 411 32.87 -4.05 34.67
N LYS A 412 31.75 -3.32 34.57
CA LYS A 412 30.44 -3.89 34.20
C LYS A 412 30.12 -3.88 32.69
N ASP A 413 30.94 -3.24 31.86
CA ASP A 413 30.69 -3.07 30.42
C ASP A 413 31.89 -3.51 29.54
N LYS A 414 32.83 -4.28 30.10
CA LYS A 414 34.09 -4.67 29.43
C LYS A 414 33.88 -5.59 28.21
N ASP A 415 32.79 -6.35 28.19
CA ASP A 415 32.51 -7.40 27.19
C ASP A 415 31.52 -6.97 26.09
N ILE A 416 31.25 -5.66 25.94
CA ILE A 416 30.30 -5.16 24.94
C ILE A 416 31.01 -4.94 23.61
N GLU A 417 30.59 -5.68 22.60
CA GLU A 417 30.93 -5.45 21.19
C GLU A 417 29.76 -4.71 20.51
N GLY A 418 30.00 -3.52 19.96
CA GLY A 418 28.98 -2.71 19.26
C GLY A 418 28.70 -1.33 19.87
N LYS A 419 27.59 -0.71 19.44
CA LYS A 419 27.15 0.63 19.89
C LYS A 419 26.12 0.53 21.01
N LEU A 420 26.38 1.20 22.13
CA LEU A 420 25.51 1.24 23.30
C LEU A 420 24.84 2.61 23.43
N LEU A 421 23.51 2.66 23.39
CA LEU A 421 22.73 3.86 23.63
C LEU A 421 22.26 3.90 25.07
N VAL A 422 22.56 4.99 25.78
CA VAL A 422 22.11 5.23 27.16
C VAL A 422 21.02 6.29 27.16
N ILE A 423 19.83 5.93 27.61
CA ILE A 423 18.69 6.84 27.79
C ILE A 423 18.50 7.07 29.28
N LYS A 424 18.50 8.35 29.70
CA LYS A 424 18.24 8.74 31.10
C LYS A 424 16.84 9.32 31.21
N ARG A 425 16.10 8.98 32.27
CA ARG A 425 14.76 9.51 32.57
C ARG A 425 13.77 9.29 31.43
N VAL A 426 12.88 8.34 31.63
CA VAL A 426 11.85 8.00 30.67
C VAL A 426 10.52 8.49 31.23
N ARG A 427 9.80 9.37 30.54
CA ARG A 427 8.48 9.81 31.02
C ARG A 427 7.47 8.71 30.68
N GLU A 428 6.94 8.07 31.72
CA GLU A 428 5.96 7.00 31.60
C GLU A 428 4.54 7.58 31.56
N ASN A 429 3.65 6.99 30.75
CA ASN A 429 2.24 7.36 30.73
C ASN A 429 1.44 6.78 31.93
N ARG A 430 2.01 5.89 32.76
CA ARG A 430 1.40 5.34 33.99
C ARG A 430 2.46 4.88 35.00
N LYS A 431 2.39 5.30 36.27
CA LYS A 431 3.31 4.87 37.35
C LYS A 431 3.12 3.37 37.69
N ILE A 432 3.86 2.47 37.05
CA ILE A 432 3.92 1.05 37.43
C ILE A 432 5.40 0.64 37.45
N ASN A 433 5.86 0.08 38.57
CA ASN A 433 7.24 -0.38 38.72
C ASN A 433 7.45 -1.62 37.83
N PHE A 434 8.04 -1.47 36.63
CA PHE A 434 8.13 -2.56 35.65
C PHE A 434 9.56 -3.09 35.42
N PRO A 435 9.81 -4.42 35.46
CA PRO A 435 11.11 -5.01 35.17
C PRO A 435 11.44 -4.99 33.67
N LEU A 436 12.62 -4.46 33.29
CA LEU A 436 13.15 -4.54 31.93
C LEU A 436 14.31 -5.55 31.88
N PRO A 437 14.04 -6.85 31.61
CA PRO A 437 15.09 -7.86 31.60
C PRO A 437 16.07 -7.65 30.44
N LYS A 438 17.31 -8.10 30.65
CA LYS A 438 18.33 -8.14 29.59
C LYS A 438 17.81 -9.01 28.44
N GLY A 439 17.95 -8.51 27.22
CA GLY A 439 17.51 -9.18 25.99
C GLY A 439 16.14 -8.74 25.47
N SER A 440 15.36 -7.96 26.22
CA SER A 440 14.11 -7.36 25.73
C SER A 440 14.34 -6.54 24.46
N LYS A 441 13.42 -6.63 23.49
CA LYS A 441 13.55 -5.95 22.21
C LYS A 441 13.11 -4.51 22.33
N VAL A 442 13.78 -3.61 21.62
CA VAL A 442 13.43 -2.19 21.59
C VAL A 442 13.16 -1.76 20.16
N TYR A 443 12.06 -1.03 20.00
CA TYR A 443 11.58 -0.49 18.74
C TYR A 443 11.42 1.02 18.86
N LEU A 444 11.75 1.75 17.80
CA LEU A 444 11.47 3.16 17.63
C LEU A 444 10.11 3.28 16.92
N THR A 445 9.13 3.88 17.58
CA THR A 445 7.73 3.97 17.09
C THR A 445 7.34 5.37 16.66
N LYS A 446 8.20 6.36 16.94
CA LYS A 446 7.98 7.75 16.56
C LYS A 446 9.32 8.48 16.48
N LYS A 447 9.56 9.18 15.38
CA LYS A 447 10.72 10.05 15.17
C LYS A 447 10.27 11.50 15.04
N ASN A 448 10.60 12.35 16.01
CA ASN A 448 10.17 13.76 16.01
C ASN A 448 10.78 14.56 14.86
N SER A 449 12.02 14.28 14.47
CA SER A 449 12.64 14.97 13.34
C SER A 449 11.87 14.73 12.03
N LEU A 450 11.42 13.50 11.79
CA LEU A 450 10.59 13.14 10.63
C LEU A 450 9.22 13.83 10.69
N LEU A 451 8.58 13.86 11.86
CA LEU A 451 7.32 14.60 12.05
C LEU A 451 7.47 16.09 11.80
N ASN A 452 8.58 16.68 12.23
CA ASN A 452 8.86 18.09 11.98
C ASN A 452 9.13 18.36 10.49
N GLU A 453 9.82 17.45 9.80
CA GLU A 453 9.99 17.55 8.34
C GLU A 453 8.62 17.61 7.64
N VAL A 454 7.68 16.74 8.00
CA VAL A 454 6.33 16.74 7.41
C VAL A 454 5.54 18.00 7.77
N LYS A 455 5.66 18.52 9.00
CA LYS A 455 5.06 19.81 9.38
C LYS A 455 5.67 20.97 8.58
N ASP A 456 6.97 20.95 8.35
CA ASP A 456 7.64 21.94 7.53
C ASP A 456 7.15 21.87 6.07
N LEU A 457 6.79 20.69 5.54
CA LEU A 457 6.14 20.58 4.23
C LEU A 457 4.76 21.26 4.19
N HIS A 458 4.00 21.22 5.29
CA HIS A 458 2.73 21.93 5.36
C HIS A 458 2.89 23.46 5.40
N HIS A 459 4.03 23.96 5.89
CA HIS A 459 4.28 25.39 6.07
C HIS A 459 5.13 26.01 4.94
N LYS A 460 5.99 25.23 4.29
CA LYS A 460 6.78 25.68 3.15
C LYS A 460 5.94 25.55 1.88
N LYS A 461 5.69 26.68 1.21
CA LYS A 461 5.14 26.74 -0.16
C LYS A 461 6.09 26.15 -1.23
N GLU A 462 7.24 25.62 -0.84
CA GLU A 462 8.25 25.14 -1.79
C GLU A 462 7.93 23.70 -2.24
N ASN A 463 7.46 23.59 -3.48
CA ASN A 463 6.97 22.40 -4.19
C ASN A 463 8.06 21.36 -4.55
N HIS A 464 8.91 20.97 -3.61
CA HIS A 464 10.08 20.09 -3.87
C HIS A 464 9.74 18.66 -4.33
N TYR A 465 8.48 18.23 -4.22
CA TYR A 465 8.04 16.86 -4.51
C TYR A 465 7.11 16.73 -5.72
N ILE A 466 6.82 17.84 -6.42
CA ILE A 466 6.03 17.77 -7.66
C ILE A 466 6.89 17.14 -8.75
N LYS A 467 6.31 16.14 -9.43
CA LYS A 467 6.94 15.52 -10.59
C LYS A 467 7.13 16.60 -11.65
N LYS A 468 8.38 16.87 -12.02
CA LYS A 468 8.69 17.93 -12.98
C LYS A 468 8.33 17.48 -14.40
N SER A 469 7.44 18.22 -15.06
CA SER A 469 7.09 18.00 -16.46
C SER A 469 8.17 18.55 -17.40
N LEU A 470 8.37 17.89 -18.55
CA LEU A 470 9.38 18.29 -19.52
C LEU A 470 8.86 19.48 -20.35
N LEU A 471 9.64 20.56 -20.35
CA LEU A 471 9.34 21.80 -21.05
C LEU A 471 10.45 22.12 -22.05
N GLU A 472 10.08 22.29 -23.31
CA GLU A 472 10.96 22.87 -24.32
C GLU A 472 10.63 24.33 -24.54
N LEU A 473 11.66 25.19 -24.63
CA LEU A 473 11.51 26.62 -24.87
C LEU A 473 12.16 27.04 -26.18
N TYR A 474 11.49 27.93 -26.91
CA TYR A 474 11.90 28.48 -28.18
C TYR A 474 11.77 30.00 -28.13
N PHE A 475 12.89 30.70 -28.09
CA PHE A 475 12.94 32.16 -28.11
C PHE A 475 13.33 32.67 -29.49
N ARG A 476 12.62 33.68 -29.99
CA ARG A 476 12.97 34.37 -31.24
C ARG A 476 12.64 35.85 -31.19
N ILE A 477 13.31 36.65 -32.01
CA ILE A 477 12.95 38.04 -32.29
C ILE A 477 12.27 38.11 -33.66
N ASP A 478 11.16 38.85 -33.79
CA ASP A 478 10.48 39.04 -35.07
C ASP A 478 11.07 40.18 -35.94
N SER A 479 10.48 40.41 -37.11
CA SER A 479 10.93 41.46 -38.04
C SER A 479 10.88 42.85 -37.41
N ASN A 480 9.92 43.10 -36.51
CA ASN A 480 9.66 44.37 -35.86
C ASN A 480 10.36 44.49 -34.49
N ASN A 481 11.36 43.63 -34.25
CA ASN A 481 12.17 43.58 -33.03
C ASN A 481 11.43 43.15 -31.75
N TYR A 482 10.23 42.57 -31.84
CA TYR A 482 9.56 42.06 -30.64
C TYR A 482 10.10 40.66 -30.27
N PRO A 483 10.33 40.39 -28.98
CA PRO A 483 10.67 39.06 -28.51
C PRO A 483 9.43 38.17 -28.43
N HIS A 484 9.58 36.92 -28.85
CA HIS A 484 8.57 35.87 -28.74
C HIS A 484 9.17 34.69 -27.98
N LEU A 485 8.45 34.23 -26.97
CA LEU A 485 8.75 33.00 -26.25
C LEU A 485 7.65 31.99 -26.55
N LYS A 486 8.02 30.88 -27.19
CA LYS A 486 7.16 29.72 -27.37
C LYS A 486 7.63 28.62 -26.44
N GLY A 487 6.72 27.88 -25.83
CA GLY A 487 7.05 26.67 -25.09
C GLY A 487 6.14 25.51 -25.45
N ASN A 488 6.71 24.32 -25.46
CA ASN A 488 5.99 23.06 -25.62
C ASN A 488 6.17 22.27 -24.32
N LEU A 489 5.08 22.10 -23.58
CA LEU A 489 5.04 21.34 -22.33
C LEU A 489 4.42 19.98 -22.60
N LYS A 490 5.11 18.91 -22.20
CA LYS A 490 4.53 17.55 -22.18
C LYS A 490 4.14 17.19 -20.75
N LEU A 491 2.83 17.10 -20.50
CA LEU A 491 2.28 16.64 -19.23
C LEU A 491 2.41 15.12 -19.10
N ASP A 492 2.31 14.64 -17.86
CA ASP A 492 2.47 13.22 -17.56
C ASP A 492 1.35 12.34 -18.09
N ASN A 493 0.14 12.90 -18.23
CA ASN A 493 -1.00 12.24 -18.87
C ASN A 493 -0.89 12.24 -20.41
N GLY A 494 0.26 12.65 -20.96
CA GLY A 494 0.51 12.68 -22.40
C GLY A 494 0.01 13.94 -23.12
N LYS A 495 -0.79 14.80 -22.47
CA LYS A 495 -1.25 16.06 -23.07
C LYS A 495 -0.05 16.95 -23.39
N VAL A 496 -0.09 17.57 -24.57
CA VAL A 496 0.94 18.51 -25.02
C VAL A 496 0.32 19.91 -25.10
N ILE A 497 0.87 20.84 -24.34
CA ILE A 497 0.45 22.23 -24.31
C ILE A 497 1.48 23.06 -25.05
N THR A 498 1.02 23.82 -26.04
CA THR A 498 1.88 24.74 -26.82
C THR A 498 1.42 26.16 -26.58
N LEU A 499 2.26 26.96 -25.93
CA LEU A 499 1.98 28.37 -25.63
C LEU A 499 2.96 29.28 -26.34
N LYS A 500 2.50 30.45 -26.80
CA LYS A 500 3.34 31.48 -27.41
C LYS A 500 2.99 32.86 -26.87
N VAL A 501 3.99 33.52 -26.30
CA VAL A 501 3.87 34.84 -25.67
C VAL A 501 4.79 35.84 -26.36
N LYS A 502 4.27 37.05 -26.63
CA LYS A 502 4.99 38.15 -27.30
C LYS A 502 5.32 39.26 -26.29
N GLY A 503 6.56 39.74 -26.23
CA GLY A 503 6.92 40.88 -25.39
C GLY A 503 6.15 42.15 -25.74
N GLU A 504 6.02 43.05 -24.77
CA GLU A 504 5.21 44.26 -24.88
C GLU A 504 5.88 45.34 -25.70
N THR A 505 7.21 45.43 -25.61
CA THR A 505 8.03 46.44 -26.28
C THR A 505 8.96 45.80 -27.33
N PRO A 506 9.24 46.52 -28.44
CA PRO A 506 10.28 46.12 -29.37
C PRO A 506 11.65 46.39 -28.74
N TRP A 507 12.62 45.51 -29.02
CA TRP A 507 14.00 45.70 -28.61
C TRP A 507 14.71 46.71 -29.52
N GLU A 508 15.64 47.46 -28.94
CA GLU A 508 16.34 48.55 -29.61
C GLU A 508 17.65 48.07 -30.22
N GLU A 509 18.20 48.81 -31.19
CA GLU A 509 19.55 48.54 -31.70
C GLU A 509 20.60 48.79 -30.62
N ALA A 510 21.56 47.88 -30.49
CA ALA A 510 22.55 47.98 -29.44
C ALA A 510 23.58 49.07 -29.74
N ILE A 511 23.64 50.10 -28.88
CA ILE A 511 24.61 51.20 -29.02
C ILE A 511 26.03 50.80 -28.57
N LYS A 512 26.16 50.05 -27.46
CA LYS A 512 27.47 49.64 -26.90
C LYS A 512 27.69 48.14 -26.90
N LYS A 513 26.69 47.37 -26.45
CA LYS A 513 26.81 45.92 -26.31
C LYS A 513 25.45 45.27 -26.53
N PRO A 514 25.31 44.38 -27.53
CA PRO A 514 24.07 43.62 -27.72
C PRO A 514 23.89 42.60 -26.59
N ILE A 515 22.64 42.23 -26.35
CA ILE A 515 22.34 41.17 -25.40
C ILE A 515 22.74 39.81 -25.99
N SER A 516 23.55 39.05 -25.27
CA SER A 516 24.04 37.76 -25.76
C SER A 516 22.98 36.66 -25.64
N ASN A 517 23.02 35.67 -26.54
CA ASN A 517 22.17 34.47 -26.45
C ASN A 517 22.36 33.74 -25.11
N GLU A 518 23.58 33.74 -24.57
CA GLU A 518 23.84 33.20 -23.23
C GLU A 518 23.10 33.96 -22.12
N THR A 519 23.01 35.29 -22.23
CA THR A 519 22.30 36.11 -21.24
C THR A 519 20.80 35.82 -21.29
N ILE A 520 20.22 35.79 -22.50
CA ILE A 520 18.80 35.41 -22.70
C ILE A 520 18.56 34.01 -22.12
N LYS A 521 19.40 33.03 -22.46
CA LYS A 521 19.32 31.66 -21.94
C LYS A 521 19.34 31.63 -20.41
N LYS A 522 20.30 32.32 -19.79
CA LYS A 522 20.43 32.39 -18.33
C LYS A 522 19.19 32.99 -17.67
N GLN A 523 18.58 34.03 -18.25
CA GLN A 523 17.37 34.62 -17.68
C GLN A 523 16.15 33.72 -17.85
N LEU A 524 15.96 33.09 -19.01
CA LEU A 524 14.83 32.18 -19.27
C LEU A 524 14.91 30.89 -18.45
N MET A 525 16.13 30.42 -18.13
CA MET A 525 16.35 29.24 -17.28
C MET A 525 16.05 29.49 -15.78
N LYS A 526 15.84 30.73 -15.35
CA LYS A 526 15.48 31.04 -13.96
C LYS A 526 14.01 30.75 -13.69
N ILE A 527 13.70 29.46 -13.55
CA ILE A 527 12.35 28.97 -13.27
C ILE A 527 12.06 28.79 -11.78
N GLY A 528 13.07 28.91 -10.91
CA GLY A 528 12.90 28.76 -9.46
C GLY A 528 12.29 27.40 -9.09
N ASP A 529 11.22 27.45 -8.30
CA ASP A 529 10.51 26.26 -7.77
C ASP A 529 9.32 25.84 -8.64
N LEU A 530 9.22 26.36 -9.87
CA LEU A 530 8.18 25.92 -10.79
C LEU A 530 8.32 24.42 -11.09
N PRO A 531 7.20 23.70 -11.28
CA PRO A 531 7.17 22.23 -11.41
C PRO A 531 7.60 21.74 -12.81
N TYR A 532 8.59 22.39 -13.43
CA TYR A 532 9.04 22.12 -14.79
C TYR A 532 10.52 21.78 -14.83
N TYR A 533 10.90 20.93 -15.80
CA TYR A 533 12.28 20.69 -16.19
C TYR A 533 12.46 21.21 -17.61
N ILE A 534 13.31 22.23 -17.79
CA ILE A 534 13.65 22.71 -19.14
C ILE A 534 14.55 21.66 -19.79
N GLU A 535 13.96 20.84 -20.66
CA GLU A 535 14.66 19.80 -21.41
C GLU A 535 15.59 20.43 -22.44
N LYS A 536 15.08 21.44 -23.15
CA LYS A 536 15.78 22.13 -24.23
C LYS A 536 15.37 23.58 -24.30
N ILE A 537 16.33 24.44 -24.63
CA ILE A 537 16.07 25.83 -24.97
C ILE A 537 16.79 26.20 -26.27
N THR A 538 16.03 26.69 -27.24
CA THR A 538 16.54 27.14 -28.53
C THR A 538 16.37 28.66 -28.62
N ILE A 539 17.45 29.38 -28.91
CA ILE A 539 17.45 30.84 -29.00
C ILE A 539 17.85 31.25 -30.41
N ASN A 540 16.97 32.00 -31.06
CA ASN A 540 17.21 32.58 -32.37
C ASN A 540 17.15 34.11 -32.26
N ASN A 541 18.28 34.71 -31.94
CA ASN A 541 18.49 36.16 -31.99
C ASN A 541 19.66 36.45 -32.91
N ASN A 542 19.36 36.73 -34.18
CA ASN A 542 20.34 37.02 -35.23
C ASN A 542 20.57 38.53 -35.40
N LYS A 543 19.96 39.37 -34.56
CA LYS A 543 20.04 40.83 -34.63
C LYS A 543 20.90 41.38 -33.49
N SER A 544 21.65 42.45 -33.75
CA SER A 544 22.46 43.14 -32.74
C SER A 544 21.60 44.10 -31.89
N LEU A 545 20.69 43.53 -31.10
CA LEU A 545 19.72 44.27 -30.30
C LEU A 545 20.10 44.35 -28.82
N PHE A 546 19.62 45.39 -28.16
CA PHE A 546 19.68 45.61 -26.73
C PHE A 546 18.27 45.53 -26.13
N SER A 547 18.18 44.96 -24.93
CA SER A 547 16.99 45.01 -24.10
C SER A 547 17.38 44.98 -22.63
N PRO A 548 16.67 45.75 -21.78
CA PRO A 548 16.79 45.61 -20.34
C PRO A 548 16.51 44.18 -19.87
N ILE A 549 17.30 43.68 -18.91
CA ILE A 549 17.08 42.35 -18.30
C ILE A 549 15.66 42.22 -17.71
N SER A 550 15.06 43.33 -17.26
CA SER A 550 13.68 43.39 -16.78
C SER A 550 12.67 42.93 -17.83
N GLU A 551 12.82 43.29 -19.11
CA GLU A 551 11.87 42.89 -20.16
C GLU A 551 11.90 41.38 -20.42
N ILE A 552 13.08 40.75 -20.40
CA ILE A 552 13.19 39.29 -20.51
C ILE A 552 12.55 38.61 -19.30
N ASN A 553 12.75 39.17 -18.11
CA ASN A 553 12.16 38.64 -16.89
C ASN A 553 10.63 38.76 -16.89
N GLU A 554 10.08 39.86 -17.40
CA GLU A 554 8.64 40.05 -17.54
C GLU A 554 8.05 39.11 -18.59
N LEU A 555 8.69 38.97 -19.77
CA LEU A 555 8.29 37.97 -20.77
C LEU A 555 8.29 36.55 -20.19
N ARG A 556 9.32 36.18 -19.42
CA ARG A 556 9.41 34.89 -18.74
C ARG A 556 8.27 34.70 -17.74
N ARG A 557 8.04 35.69 -16.87
CA ARG A 557 6.99 35.63 -15.84
C ARG A 557 5.62 35.48 -16.48
N ARG A 558 5.33 36.29 -17.49
CA ARG A 558 4.05 36.24 -18.21
C ARG A 558 3.85 34.90 -18.90
N PHE A 559 4.89 34.38 -19.55
CA PHE A 559 4.85 33.03 -20.13
C PHE A 559 4.49 31.94 -19.11
N PHE A 560 5.10 31.95 -17.91
CA PHE A 560 4.79 30.93 -16.92
C PHE A 560 3.41 31.09 -16.26
N ASN A 561 2.94 32.32 -16.10
CA ASN A 561 1.58 32.59 -15.62
C ASN A 561 0.53 32.10 -16.64
N GLU A 562 0.68 32.51 -17.91
CA GLU A 562 -0.21 32.06 -19.00
C GLU A 562 -0.12 30.54 -19.20
N LEU A 563 1.05 29.92 -18.99
CA LEU A 563 1.21 28.47 -19.07
C LEU A 563 0.45 27.75 -17.95
N GLU A 564 0.44 28.30 -16.74
CA GLU A 564 -0.32 27.73 -15.62
C GLU A 564 -1.83 27.77 -15.89
N GLU A 565 -2.34 28.89 -16.42
CA GLU A 565 -3.74 29.03 -16.84
C GLU A 565 -4.11 28.00 -17.91
N GLU A 566 -3.25 27.84 -18.93
CA GLU A 566 -3.48 26.87 -20.01
C GLU A 566 -3.42 25.41 -19.52
N ILE A 567 -2.56 25.12 -18.54
CA ILE A 567 -2.54 23.81 -17.88
C ILE A 567 -3.87 23.57 -17.19
N ILE A 568 -4.34 24.49 -16.34
CA ILE A 568 -5.61 24.35 -15.61
C ILE A 568 -6.78 24.19 -16.60
N ALA A 569 -6.84 25.03 -17.63
CA ALA A 569 -7.85 24.95 -18.68
C ALA A 569 -7.83 23.60 -19.40
N SER A 570 -6.64 23.00 -19.61
CA SER A 570 -6.52 21.69 -20.25
C SER A 570 -7.12 20.53 -19.45
N TYR A 571 -7.35 20.69 -18.15
CA TYR A 571 -8.02 19.70 -17.30
C TYR A 571 -9.53 19.91 -17.22
N MET A 572 -10.04 21.08 -17.60
CA MET A 572 -11.47 21.36 -17.56
C MET A 572 -12.20 20.76 -18.77
N PRO A 573 -13.43 20.25 -18.57
CA PRO A 573 -14.27 19.86 -19.69
C PRO A 573 -14.69 21.07 -20.52
N LYS A 574 -15.02 20.86 -21.80
CA LYS A 574 -15.55 21.93 -22.65
C LYS A 574 -16.96 22.30 -22.19
N GLU A 575 -17.31 23.58 -22.31
CA GLU A 575 -18.65 24.07 -21.92
C GLU A 575 -19.79 23.35 -22.64
N GLU A 576 -19.59 22.98 -23.90
CA GLU A 576 -20.56 22.22 -24.70
C GLU A 576 -20.80 20.82 -24.12
N ASP A 577 -19.73 20.10 -23.79
CA ASP A 577 -19.81 18.76 -23.21
C ASP A 577 -20.44 18.78 -21.80
N VAL A 578 -20.19 19.85 -21.03
CA VAL A 578 -20.85 20.05 -19.72
C VAL A 578 -22.35 20.21 -19.89
N LYS A 579 -22.81 21.05 -20.83
CA LYS A 579 -24.26 21.25 -21.07
C LYS A 579 -24.95 19.94 -21.47
N ILE A 580 -24.34 19.17 -22.36
CA ILE A 580 -24.86 17.85 -22.77
C ILE A 580 -24.97 16.92 -21.56
N ALA A 581 -23.93 16.86 -20.72
CA ALA A 581 -23.94 16.04 -19.51
C ALA A 581 -25.02 16.47 -18.51
N GLU A 582 -25.25 17.79 -18.35
CA GLU A 582 -26.32 18.32 -17.51
C GLU A 582 -27.71 17.89 -18.01
N GLU A 583 -27.97 18.03 -19.31
CA GLU A 583 -29.23 17.62 -19.93
C GLU A 583 -29.48 16.12 -19.76
N ASN A 584 -28.48 15.28 -20.03
CA ASN A 584 -28.57 13.83 -19.88
C ASN A 584 -28.88 13.42 -18.43
N ILE A 585 -28.15 13.97 -17.46
CA ILE A 585 -28.34 13.66 -16.04
C ILE A 585 -29.70 14.15 -15.54
N ASN A 586 -30.19 15.30 -16.02
CA ASN A 586 -31.54 15.76 -15.70
C ASN A 586 -32.61 14.80 -16.23
N GLY A 587 -32.47 14.34 -17.48
CA GLY A 587 -33.37 13.33 -18.06
C GLY A 587 -33.35 12.00 -17.28
N LEU A 588 -32.16 11.50 -16.94
CA LEU A 588 -32.00 10.32 -16.10
C LEU A 588 -32.70 10.48 -14.74
N ASN A 589 -32.53 11.64 -14.09
CA ASN A 589 -33.13 11.91 -12.78
C ASN A 589 -34.66 11.91 -12.85
N GLU A 590 -35.25 12.49 -13.91
CA GLU A 590 -36.70 12.43 -14.12
C GLU A 590 -37.20 10.99 -14.28
N ASP A 591 -36.50 10.17 -15.05
CA ASP A 591 -36.86 8.78 -15.27
C ASP A 591 -36.72 7.93 -14.00
N LEU A 592 -35.67 8.16 -13.20
CA LEU A 592 -35.51 7.51 -11.90
C LEU A 592 -36.68 7.83 -10.96
N ARG A 593 -37.12 9.10 -10.91
CA ARG A 593 -38.27 9.50 -10.08
C ARG A 593 -39.58 8.87 -10.56
N LYS A 594 -39.80 8.76 -11.87
CA LYS A 594 -40.98 8.06 -12.44
C LYS A 594 -41.01 6.58 -12.07
N ARG A 595 -39.86 5.89 -12.09
CA ARG A 595 -39.77 4.46 -11.70
C ARG A 595 -40.17 4.22 -10.25
N ILE A 596 -39.80 5.13 -9.35
CA ILE A 596 -40.19 5.06 -7.94
C ILE A 596 -41.72 5.18 -7.81
N ASP A 597 -42.35 6.09 -8.56
CA ASP A 597 -43.81 6.30 -8.55
C ASP A 597 -44.58 5.12 -9.18
N LEU A 598 -44.04 4.49 -10.22
CA LEU A 598 -44.62 3.28 -10.81
C LEU A 598 -44.68 2.12 -9.80
N LYS A 599 -43.67 1.97 -8.94
CA LYS A 599 -43.63 0.93 -7.91
C LYS A 599 -44.74 1.09 -6.87
N SER A 600 -45.22 2.31 -6.63
CA SER A 600 -46.41 2.58 -5.80
C SER A 600 -47.74 2.38 -6.51
N LYS A 601 -47.74 2.27 -7.85
CA LYS A 601 -48.94 2.16 -8.70
C LYS A 601 -49.20 0.77 -9.26
N VAL A 602 -48.37 -0.22 -8.92
CA VAL A 602 -48.64 -1.61 -9.28
C VAL A 602 -49.81 -2.13 -8.42
N GLU A 603 -51.03 -1.92 -8.90
CA GLU A 603 -52.22 -2.68 -8.49
C GLU A 603 -52.04 -4.16 -8.89
N SER A 604 -52.67 -5.04 -8.13
CA SER A 604 -52.52 -6.49 -8.15
C SER A 604 -52.53 -7.09 -9.57
N ILE A 605 -51.34 -7.33 -10.10
CA ILE A 605 -51.15 -8.29 -11.19
C ILE A 605 -51.59 -9.64 -10.63
N GLU A 606 -52.49 -10.35 -11.32
CA GLU A 606 -52.75 -11.77 -11.04
C GLU A 606 -51.40 -12.49 -11.14
N ASN A 607 -50.81 -12.75 -9.98
CA ASN A 607 -49.46 -13.26 -9.91
C ASN A 607 -49.50 -14.77 -10.18
N ASP A 608 -49.16 -15.14 -11.40
CA ASP A 608 -48.63 -16.47 -11.67
C ASP A 608 -47.23 -16.52 -11.04
N TYR A 609 -47.16 -17.00 -9.80
CA TYR A 609 -45.93 -16.97 -9.02
C TYR A 609 -45.01 -18.09 -9.50
N ASN A 610 -43.97 -17.72 -10.24
CA ASN A 610 -42.94 -18.67 -10.61
C ASN A 610 -42.13 -19.12 -9.37
N LEU A 611 -42.16 -20.40 -9.03
CA LEU A 611 -41.39 -20.97 -7.93
C LEU A 611 -40.10 -21.63 -8.46
N SER A 612 -38.95 -21.23 -7.92
CA SER A 612 -37.65 -21.82 -8.28
C SER A 612 -37.01 -22.54 -7.09
N ALA A 613 -36.43 -23.73 -7.32
CA ALA A 613 -35.69 -24.50 -6.31
C ALA A 613 -34.18 -24.54 -6.61
N TYR A 614 -33.33 -24.35 -5.60
CA TYR A 614 -31.88 -24.62 -5.68
C TYR A 614 -31.58 -25.89 -4.91
N ILE A 615 -31.12 -26.93 -5.60
CA ILE A 615 -30.93 -28.28 -5.05
C ILE A 615 -29.54 -28.80 -5.39
N ASN A 616 -29.02 -29.73 -4.59
CA ASN A 616 -27.70 -30.35 -4.80
C ASN A 616 -27.77 -31.88 -4.90
N SER A 617 -28.97 -32.43 -5.11
CA SER A 617 -29.21 -33.87 -5.21
C SER A 617 -30.40 -34.16 -6.13
N LEU A 618 -30.19 -35.10 -7.05
CA LEU A 618 -31.23 -35.63 -7.94
C LEU A 618 -32.28 -36.45 -7.17
N GLU A 619 -31.94 -37.00 -6.01
CA GLU A 619 -32.92 -37.71 -5.17
C GLU A 619 -33.97 -36.74 -4.59
N ILE A 620 -33.53 -35.55 -4.19
CA ILE A 620 -34.42 -34.48 -3.73
C ILE A 620 -35.29 -34.03 -4.89
N LEU A 621 -34.73 -33.87 -6.09
CA LEU A 621 -35.49 -33.55 -7.29
C LEU A 621 -36.60 -34.59 -7.56
N ASN A 622 -36.25 -35.88 -7.52
CA ASN A 622 -37.18 -36.97 -7.78
C ASN A 622 -38.29 -37.11 -6.72
N LYS A 623 -38.03 -36.69 -5.48
CA LYS A 623 -39.07 -36.63 -4.44
C LYS A 623 -40.01 -35.46 -4.69
N LEU A 624 -39.46 -34.30 -5.06
CA LEU A 624 -40.24 -33.10 -5.37
C LEU A 624 -41.12 -33.29 -6.62
N SER A 625 -40.66 -34.04 -7.63
CA SER A 625 -41.44 -34.30 -8.85
C SER A 625 -42.52 -35.36 -8.69
N LYS A 626 -42.39 -36.29 -7.72
CA LYS A 626 -43.36 -37.36 -7.46
C LYS A 626 -44.53 -36.94 -6.58
N GLU A 627 -44.34 -35.93 -5.72
CA GLU A 627 -45.38 -35.52 -4.75
C GLU A 627 -46.29 -34.42 -5.31
N GLU A 628 -45.81 -33.56 -6.21
CA GLU A 628 -46.63 -32.53 -6.87
C GLU A 628 -46.11 -32.30 -8.30
N GLU A 629 -46.90 -32.70 -9.31
CA GLU A 629 -46.53 -32.72 -10.73
C GLU A 629 -46.21 -31.34 -11.36
N SER A 630 -46.24 -30.23 -10.59
CA SER A 630 -45.99 -28.89 -11.13
C SER A 630 -45.59 -27.82 -10.08
N ALA A 631 -44.97 -28.19 -8.95
CA ALA A 631 -44.74 -27.20 -7.88
C ALA A 631 -43.68 -26.13 -8.22
N PHE A 632 -42.74 -26.42 -9.13
CA PHE A 632 -41.62 -25.52 -9.44
C PHE A 632 -41.48 -25.29 -10.95
N ASP A 633 -41.36 -24.03 -11.36
CA ASP A 633 -41.14 -23.60 -12.75
C ASP A 633 -39.66 -23.65 -13.14
N ARG A 634 -38.75 -23.71 -12.15
CA ARG A 634 -37.31 -23.72 -12.40
C ARG A 634 -36.52 -24.44 -11.31
N ILE A 635 -35.54 -25.24 -11.74
CA ILE A 635 -34.61 -25.90 -10.84
C ILE A 635 -33.17 -25.49 -11.18
N TYR A 636 -32.43 -25.05 -10.16
CA TYR A 636 -31.00 -24.83 -10.18
C TYR A 636 -30.32 -26.01 -9.49
N LEU A 637 -29.60 -26.84 -10.25
CA LEU A 637 -28.90 -28.00 -9.72
C LEU A 637 -27.42 -27.67 -9.48
N GLU A 638 -26.98 -27.73 -8.22
CA GLU A 638 -25.58 -27.70 -7.83
C GLU A 638 -24.93 -29.05 -8.15
N ILE A 639 -23.88 -29.03 -8.97
CA ILE A 639 -23.07 -30.21 -9.26
C ILE A 639 -21.96 -30.26 -8.20
N PRO A 640 -21.90 -31.29 -7.33
CA PRO A 640 -20.87 -31.38 -6.30
C PRO A 640 -19.48 -31.45 -6.93
N PRO A 641 -18.48 -30.71 -6.40
CA PRO A 641 -17.15 -30.58 -7.02
C PRO A 641 -16.26 -31.83 -6.96
N ASN A 642 -16.77 -32.98 -6.51
CA ASN A 642 -15.97 -34.16 -6.11
C ASN A 642 -16.11 -35.40 -7.01
N LYS A 643 -16.42 -35.24 -8.30
CA LYS A 643 -16.26 -36.34 -9.26
C LYS A 643 -15.55 -35.82 -10.49
N ASP A 644 -14.45 -36.48 -10.86
CA ASP A 644 -13.69 -36.14 -12.06
C ASP A 644 -14.64 -36.18 -13.26
N PHE A 645 -14.73 -35.05 -13.97
CA PHE A 645 -15.61 -34.92 -15.13
C PHE A 645 -15.27 -35.96 -16.22
N GLU A 646 -14.01 -36.40 -16.26
CA GLU A 646 -13.53 -37.48 -17.12
C GLU A 646 -14.14 -38.85 -16.75
N GLU A 647 -14.25 -39.22 -15.46
CA GLU A 647 -14.89 -40.47 -15.03
C GLU A 647 -16.37 -40.52 -15.38
N ILE A 648 -17.09 -39.40 -15.21
CA ILE A 648 -18.51 -39.28 -15.58
C ILE A 648 -18.67 -39.42 -17.10
N SER A 649 -17.78 -38.79 -17.88
CA SER A 649 -17.84 -38.83 -19.35
C SER A 649 -17.52 -40.22 -19.93
N GLN A 650 -16.58 -40.96 -19.33
CA GLN A 650 -16.24 -42.33 -19.74
C GLN A 650 -17.32 -43.35 -19.36
N GLY A 651 -17.94 -43.21 -18.18
CA GLY A 651 -19.04 -44.08 -17.75
C GLY A 651 -20.28 -44.00 -18.65
N ILE A 652 -20.58 -42.82 -19.19
CA ILE A 652 -21.70 -42.61 -20.12
C ILE A 652 -21.44 -43.26 -21.50
N LEU A 653 -20.19 -43.28 -21.96
CA LEU A 653 -19.82 -43.88 -23.25
C LEU A 653 -19.73 -45.42 -23.22
N GLU A 654 -19.44 -46.02 -22.06
CA GLU A 654 -19.24 -47.47 -21.94
C GLU A 654 -20.49 -48.27 -21.51
N ASN A 655 -21.63 -47.61 -21.25
CA ASN A 655 -22.90 -48.25 -20.87
C ASN A 655 -22.76 -49.26 -19.71
N LYS A 656 -21.82 -49.01 -18.79
CA LYS A 656 -21.75 -49.69 -17.50
C LYS A 656 -22.68 -48.97 -16.55
N SER A 657 -23.51 -49.72 -15.84
CA SER A 657 -24.49 -49.22 -14.88
C SER A 657 -23.82 -48.29 -13.86
N LEU A 658 -23.92 -46.99 -14.11
CA LEU A 658 -23.74 -45.96 -13.10
C LEU A 658 -24.80 -46.22 -12.03
N GLN A 659 -24.38 -46.47 -10.79
CA GLN A 659 -25.31 -46.59 -9.67
C GLN A 659 -26.09 -45.26 -9.55
N GLU A 660 -27.34 -45.30 -9.07
CA GLU A 660 -28.32 -44.20 -9.00
C GLU A 660 -27.83 -42.87 -8.32
N HIS A 661 -26.58 -42.80 -7.87
CA HIS A 661 -25.94 -41.64 -7.27
C HIS A 661 -24.88 -40.97 -8.17
N ASP A 662 -24.81 -41.34 -9.44
CA ASP A 662 -23.94 -40.74 -10.44
C ASP A 662 -24.74 -39.98 -11.50
N LEU A 663 -24.39 -38.71 -11.70
CA LEU A 663 -25.07 -37.73 -12.56
C LEU A 663 -25.43 -38.29 -13.94
N ASN A 664 -26.71 -38.57 -14.16
CA ASN A 664 -27.22 -38.91 -15.48
C ASN A 664 -27.71 -37.64 -16.19
N ILE A 665 -26.84 -37.00 -16.97
CA ILE A 665 -27.19 -35.84 -17.82
C ILE A 665 -28.39 -36.18 -18.74
N SER A 666 -28.55 -37.44 -19.16
CA SER A 666 -29.72 -37.86 -19.94
C SER A 666 -31.04 -37.74 -19.17
N TYR A 667 -31.02 -37.79 -17.83
CA TYR A 667 -32.21 -37.54 -17.01
C TYR A 667 -32.63 -36.06 -17.03
N CYS A 668 -31.67 -35.13 -16.92
CA CYS A 668 -31.95 -33.69 -17.06
C CYS A 668 -32.48 -33.34 -18.47
N VAL A 669 -32.00 -34.02 -19.50
CA VAL A 669 -32.45 -33.80 -20.89
C VAL A 669 -33.82 -34.43 -21.17
N ASN A 670 -34.14 -35.59 -20.58
CA ASN A 670 -35.45 -36.22 -20.74
C ASN A 670 -36.54 -35.51 -19.91
N PHE A 671 -36.21 -35.01 -18.70
CA PHE A 671 -37.13 -34.20 -17.89
C PHE A 671 -37.48 -32.85 -18.53
N LEU A 672 -36.62 -32.28 -19.37
CA LEU A 672 -36.93 -31.06 -20.13
C LEU A 672 -37.73 -31.33 -21.42
N LYS A 673 -37.95 -32.60 -21.78
CA LYS A 673 -38.65 -33.02 -23.01
C LYS A 673 -40.06 -33.55 -22.75
N GLU A 674 -40.32 -34.10 -21.57
CA GLU A 674 -41.67 -34.33 -21.03
C GLU A 674 -42.22 -33.03 -20.45
#